data_AF-A0A1F3KA57-F1
#
_entry.id   AF-A0A1F3KA57-F1
#
_cell.length_a   1.000
_cell.length_b   1.000
_cell.length_c   1.000
_cell.angle_alpha   90.00
_cell.angle_beta   90.00
_cell.angle_gamma   90.00
#
_symmetry.space_group_name_H-M   'P 1'
#
loop_
_entity.id
_entity.type
_entity.pdbx_description
1 polymer ?
#
loop_
_entity_poly.entity_id
_entity_poly.type
_entity_poly.pdbx_seq_one_letter_code
_entity_poly.pdbx_strand_id
1 'polypeptide(L)'
;MIKRYIFGILIILAFGQVYSQKIIKSKFIDAEYYFLFDEYSKALPLYLSLIDKDPSNANINYRISLCYMNMVGQKYKAIPYLENAVKNVSETYNEGSYKELQAPFEAYLYLGDAYRINEDLDKAIEAYSTFKSLLNPREIYFLDIVERQIESCQYAKELFFEPVMVEEIPMGDIINTPFYEYNPVLNAKGDMIIFQQSKSKESIFISKFVDGVWEKPKNITSAVKSDGFCKVVSISPDEKSIFLTDDNLDNEGDLYVSQLKKSKPYPMEKLNRKINSKYSETHACLSPDGKTLYFTSDRKGGFGGLDIYKSNLNDKGDWEEPINLGSTVNSKYSEDTPFMLEDGKTMYFSSEGHNSMGGFDFFVTTLLDDQTWSVPMNLGYPINTTDDDLFYSPARNGEFAYCARIKNFGDAQSDIYKITPSQTNIPKEFTLSGNVMFADGRIDNMSKVNISVSNSSNQEKLATIKPDSLGDFSQVLPVVDCKIIAEVEGYNKVIENIVIPRVITKLEFKYNLEFTPILLATTEVVSKKDSITIQNSDTAIVASNKTIEANIDTTSQIIAENYTDSIHQETTNLIAENTEQIVTENNNATTVNGQNNQLVSEKKDSLIAENTVNNQHNVTNTETNNNNVVATNNTENSAQIKTTENTNNSQSNNTQNIVANNNANTNQVATNNSNSVANKDIYVAKSIFFDFASYSLNNNSKTDIERLYNTLKANPELTVEISGHTDSKGNPEYNRILSEQRAKAVLTYLSSKGIAKGRIIIKALGEEQHIAINENPDGSDNPNGRQLNRRVDVNLIGSPNQNIVVENVAVPDNLKFSQDTKFYILLGEVKEKYNNDYFSKYNINELKNAKTYTTSNGFAYIAGEFSKKPDALKLLNNSIDAGFEEAKIINSFELNTLIADAKTKAPEQNTLANFESKSVNSYTVQISAIRSKADHNKFAGITELQEVYCNDGYYRYVVGEYSDYITARSKRNELAQMGYPDAFVIKTALLSSKVENKTNASIESKKDSAPNTNSSSGDIFTIQIKAMNTPIGVDNFSNLENVVERKCSNGSVKYTVGEYPNIQVATFDLDKIKQAGYHDAFIVNVNTFNQVNNTTSAPSSENKNAINSNKYTVQIKASKERIKIKEFDKYKNEVIEFIGQDGYYRYAVGEYSLYSEAKEAWMNILIDYEDAFITKIDSYQNK
;
A
#
# COMPACT_ATOMS: atom_id res chain seq x y z
N MET A 1 64.12 -13.29 -5.39
CA MET A 1 63.52 -11.98 -5.08
C MET A 1 62.11 -11.81 -5.68
N ILE A 2 61.93 -12.02 -6.98
CA ILE A 2 60.63 -11.90 -7.68
C ILE A 2 59.51 -12.76 -7.06
N LYS A 3 59.78 -14.01 -6.67
CA LYS A 3 58.80 -14.87 -5.98
C LYS A 3 58.32 -14.33 -4.62
N ARG A 4 59.14 -13.56 -3.89
CA ARG A 4 58.75 -12.93 -2.61
C ARG A 4 57.88 -11.68 -2.83
N TYR A 5 58.12 -10.94 -3.92
CA TYR A 5 57.27 -9.82 -4.32
C TYR A 5 55.90 -10.28 -4.83
N ILE A 6 55.84 -11.36 -5.62
CA ILE A 6 54.58 -11.96 -6.08
C ILE A 6 53.77 -12.49 -4.88
N PHE A 7 54.42 -13.13 -3.90
CA PHE A 7 53.76 -13.60 -2.69
C PHE A 7 53.26 -12.45 -1.79
N GLY A 8 54.02 -11.36 -1.68
CA GLY A 8 53.57 -10.15 -0.97
C GLY A 8 52.39 -9.45 -1.65
N ILE A 9 52.38 -9.38 -2.99
CA ILE A 9 51.25 -8.84 -3.76
C ILE A 9 50.02 -9.74 -3.63
N LEU A 10 50.17 -11.07 -3.67
CA LEU A 10 49.07 -12.02 -3.44
C LEU A 10 48.49 -11.91 -2.02
N ILE A 11 49.32 -11.66 -1.01
CA ILE A 11 48.86 -11.42 0.36
C ILE A 11 48.10 -10.09 0.47
N ILE A 12 48.60 -9.01 -0.14
CA ILE A 12 47.93 -7.70 -0.14
C ILE A 12 46.59 -7.77 -0.91
N LEU A 13 46.54 -8.50 -2.03
CA LEU A 13 45.31 -8.76 -2.79
C LEU A 13 44.32 -9.61 -1.98
N ALA A 14 44.80 -10.62 -1.25
CA ALA A 14 43.96 -11.44 -0.36
C ALA A 14 43.40 -10.64 0.82
N PHE A 15 44.21 -9.77 1.45
CA PHE A 15 43.73 -8.86 2.52
C PHE A 15 42.75 -7.82 1.98
N GLY A 16 42.97 -7.30 0.76
CA GLY A 16 42.04 -6.40 0.07
C GLY A 16 40.69 -7.06 -0.24
N GLN A 17 40.68 -8.32 -0.68
CA GLN A 17 39.46 -9.09 -0.90
C GLN A 17 38.69 -9.36 0.39
N VAL A 18 39.36 -9.73 1.48
CA VAL A 18 38.72 -9.97 2.79
C VAL A 18 38.12 -8.68 3.37
N TYR A 19 38.80 -7.54 3.21
CA TYR A 19 38.28 -6.25 3.66
C TYR A 19 37.08 -5.79 2.82
N SER A 20 37.14 -5.96 1.51
CA SER A 20 36.02 -5.67 0.59
C SER A 20 34.78 -6.51 0.89
N GLN A 21 34.96 -7.82 1.16
CA GLN A 21 33.85 -8.72 1.53
C GLN A 21 33.18 -8.33 2.85
N LYS A 22 33.94 -7.84 3.85
CA LYS A 22 33.37 -7.35 5.11
C LYS A 22 32.49 -6.11 4.90
N ILE A 23 32.91 -5.19 4.03
CA ILE A 23 32.14 -3.97 3.72
C ILE A 23 30.85 -4.31 2.97
N ILE A 24 30.91 -5.21 1.98
CA ILE A 24 29.71 -5.68 1.24
C ILE A 24 28.71 -6.31 2.21
N LYS A 25 29.19 -7.22 3.07
CA LYS A 25 28.35 -7.86 4.09
C LYS A 25 27.70 -6.83 5.02
N SER A 26 28.46 -5.86 5.54
CA SER A 26 27.94 -4.83 6.44
C SER A 26 26.85 -3.99 5.78
N LYS A 27 27.12 -3.46 4.58
CA LYS A 27 26.16 -2.64 3.85
C LYS A 27 24.88 -3.39 3.51
N PHE A 28 25.00 -4.66 3.12
CA PHE A 28 23.84 -5.50 2.85
C PHE A 28 23.00 -5.70 4.11
N ILE A 29 23.63 -5.96 5.26
CA ILE A 29 22.93 -6.08 6.54
C ILE A 29 22.23 -4.78 6.92
N ASP A 30 22.88 -3.62 6.73
CA ASP A 30 22.27 -2.31 6.98
C ASP A 30 21.08 -2.04 6.03
N ALA A 31 21.20 -2.45 4.75
CA ALA A 31 20.13 -2.33 3.77
C ALA A 31 18.94 -3.21 4.13
N GLU A 32 19.17 -4.48 4.46
CA GLU A 32 18.12 -5.39 4.91
C GLU A 32 17.49 -4.86 6.21
N TYR A 33 18.26 -4.29 7.15
CA TYR A 33 17.72 -3.66 8.35
C TYR A 33 16.69 -2.58 8.02
N TYR A 34 17.02 -1.62 7.14
CA TYR A 34 16.06 -0.57 6.77
C TYR A 34 14.87 -1.10 5.97
N PHE A 35 15.12 -2.06 5.08
CA PHE A 35 14.09 -2.71 4.27
C PHE A 35 13.02 -3.37 5.15
N LEU A 36 13.46 -3.97 6.26
CA LEU A 36 12.65 -4.64 7.27
C LEU A 36 11.71 -3.75 8.06
N PHE A 37 12.04 -2.46 8.14
CA PHE A 37 11.24 -1.44 8.84
C PHE A 37 10.41 -0.60 7.88
N ASP A 38 10.24 -1.07 6.65
CA ASP A 38 9.59 -0.35 5.58
C ASP A 38 10.23 1.04 5.32
N GLU A 39 11.46 1.23 5.79
CA GLU A 39 12.25 2.44 5.57
C GLU A 39 12.96 2.34 4.21
N TYR A 40 12.19 2.08 3.16
CA TYR A 40 12.66 1.83 1.79
C TYR A 40 13.53 2.97 1.26
N SER A 41 13.23 4.22 1.63
CA SER A 41 14.02 5.41 1.28
C SER A 41 15.44 5.38 1.85
N LYS A 42 15.68 4.68 2.97
CA LYS A 42 17.00 4.47 3.58
C LYS A 42 17.67 3.19 3.08
N ALA A 43 16.89 2.14 2.78
CA ALA A 43 17.39 0.87 2.25
C ALA A 43 17.92 1.00 0.81
N LEU A 44 17.15 1.66 -0.05
CA LEU A 44 17.42 1.84 -1.48
C LEU A 44 18.85 2.34 -1.80
N PRO A 45 19.36 3.45 -1.23
CA PRO A 45 20.70 3.93 -1.54
C PRO A 45 21.81 2.93 -1.15
N LEU A 46 21.57 2.08 -0.14
CA LEU A 46 22.53 1.05 0.25
C LEU A 46 22.57 -0.07 -0.78
N TYR A 47 21.41 -0.57 -1.23
CA TYR A 47 21.34 -1.57 -2.31
C TYR A 47 21.88 -1.04 -3.64
N LEU A 48 21.58 0.22 -4.01
CA LEU A 48 22.16 0.86 -5.19
C LEU A 48 23.68 0.87 -5.12
N SER A 49 24.26 1.16 -3.95
CA SER A 49 25.72 1.12 -3.78
C SER A 49 26.34 -0.29 -3.85
N LEU A 50 25.51 -1.35 -3.70
CA LEU A 50 25.92 -2.74 -3.85
C LEU A 50 25.83 -3.18 -5.32
N ILE A 51 24.77 -2.80 -6.03
CA ILE A 51 24.57 -3.19 -7.44
C ILE A 51 25.61 -2.57 -8.37
N ASP A 52 26.12 -1.38 -8.06
CA ASP A 52 27.22 -0.74 -8.83
C ASP A 52 28.47 -1.63 -8.97
N LYS A 53 28.68 -2.57 -8.03
CA LYS A 53 29.82 -3.49 -8.03
C LYS A 53 29.57 -4.77 -8.82
N ASP A 54 28.32 -5.19 -8.91
CA ASP A 54 27.88 -6.38 -9.63
C ASP A 54 26.48 -6.15 -10.21
N PRO A 55 26.37 -5.48 -11.37
CA PRO A 55 25.09 -5.17 -12.00
C PRO A 55 24.26 -6.42 -12.36
N SER A 56 24.90 -7.59 -12.42
CA SER A 56 24.26 -8.87 -12.77
C SER A 56 23.63 -9.59 -11.59
N ASN A 57 23.82 -9.10 -10.36
CA ASN A 57 23.27 -9.72 -9.17
C ASN A 57 21.74 -9.59 -9.16
N ALA A 58 21.04 -10.69 -9.42
CA ALA A 58 19.59 -10.70 -9.53
C ALA A 58 18.90 -10.45 -8.19
N ASN A 59 19.47 -10.92 -7.07
CA ASN A 59 18.93 -10.68 -5.73
C ASN A 59 18.94 -9.18 -5.35
N ILE A 60 20.05 -8.48 -5.61
CA ILE A 60 20.13 -7.04 -5.29
C ILE A 60 19.20 -6.23 -6.21
N ASN A 61 19.12 -6.58 -7.49
CA ASN A 61 18.13 -6.00 -8.40
C ASN A 61 16.69 -6.19 -7.87
N TYR A 62 16.36 -7.41 -7.42
CA TYR A 62 15.09 -7.72 -6.79
C TYR A 62 14.83 -6.84 -5.54
N ARG A 63 15.78 -6.74 -4.61
CA ARG A 63 15.62 -5.86 -3.43
C ARG A 63 15.46 -4.38 -3.76
N ILE A 64 16.21 -3.86 -4.76
CA ILE A 64 16.03 -2.49 -5.25
C ILE A 64 14.63 -2.29 -5.80
N SER A 65 14.15 -3.26 -6.59
CA SER A 65 12.81 -3.17 -7.16
C SER A 65 11.72 -3.13 -6.11
N LEU A 66 11.79 -3.97 -5.06
CA LEU A 66 10.84 -3.94 -3.95
C LEU A 66 10.86 -2.60 -3.21
N CYS A 67 12.04 -1.97 -3.06
CA CYS A 67 12.10 -0.62 -2.50
C CYS A 67 11.33 0.38 -3.38
N TYR A 68 11.51 0.35 -4.70
CA TYR A 68 10.77 1.24 -5.60
C TYR A 68 9.27 0.96 -5.63
N MET A 69 8.87 -0.31 -5.60
CA MET A 69 7.45 -0.72 -5.58
C MET A 69 6.71 -0.22 -4.34
N ASN A 70 7.41 -0.07 -3.21
CA ASN A 70 6.83 0.44 -1.96
C ASN A 70 7.05 1.94 -1.74
N MET A 71 7.65 2.65 -2.69
CA MET A 71 7.85 4.09 -2.62
C MET A 71 6.83 4.81 -3.50
N VAL A 72 5.99 5.63 -2.86
CA VAL A 72 4.94 6.44 -3.50
C VAL A 72 5.51 7.22 -4.68
N GLY A 73 4.88 7.08 -5.86
CA GLY A 73 5.27 7.74 -7.10
C GLY A 73 6.59 7.28 -7.72
N GLN A 74 7.19 6.18 -7.23
CA GLN A 74 8.45 5.66 -7.76
C GLN A 74 8.36 4.23 -8.30
N LYS A 75 7.17 3.61 -8.28
CA LYS A 75 6.95 2.21 -8.70
C LYS A 75 7.48 1.93 -10.12
N TYR A 76 7.31 2.86 -11.07
CA TYR A 76 7.81 2.73 -12.44
C TYR A 76 9.33 2.51 -12.55
N LYS A 77 10.12 2.97 -11.56
CA LYS A 77 11.58 2.79 -11.54
C LYS A 77 11.98 1.33 -11.24
N ALA A 78 11.04 0.49 -10.77
CA ALA A 78 11.30 -0.90 -10.46
C ALA A 78 11.54 -1.76 -11.72
N ILE A 79 10.90 -1.42 -12.86
CA ILE A 79 10.91 -2.20 -14.11
C ILE A 79 12.34 -2.61 -14.54
N PRO A 80 13.30 -1.70 -14.75
CA PRO A 80 14.64 -2.10 -15.22
C PRO A 80 15.38 -3.01 -14.23
N TYR A 81 15.10 -2.91 -12.92
CA TYR A 81 15.70 -3.80 -11.93
C TYR A 81 15.01 -5.17 -11.94
N LEU A 82 13.68 -5.22 -12.06
CA LEU A 82 12.93 -6.47 -12.18
C LEU A 82 13.29 -7.23 -13.45
N GLU A 83 13.40 -6.56 -14.60
CA GLU A 83 13.87 -7.13 -15.86
C GLU A 83 15.29 -7.74 -15.71
N ASN A 84 16.14 -7.18 -14.86
CA ASN A 84 17.46 -7.76 -14.56
C ASN A 84 17.38 -8.90 -13.55
N ALA A 85 16.50 -8.82 -12.55
CA ALA A 85 16.30 -9.86 -11.54
C ALA A 85 15.80 -11.17 -12.17
N VAL A 86 14.82 -11.09 -13.08
CA VAL A 86 14.20 -12.29 -13.69
C VAL A 86 15.14 -13.08 -14.61
N LYS A 87 16.30 -12.50 -15.01
CA LYS A 87 17.32 -13.19 -15.82
C LYS A 87 17.99 -14.35 -15.09
N ASN A 88 17.94 -14.40 -13.76
CA ASN A 88 18.56 -15.45 -12.96
C ASN A 88 17.73 -15.70 -11.69
N VAL A 89 16.69 -16.53 -11.81
CA VAL A 89 15.78 -16.90 -10.73
C VAL A 89 16.02 -18.31 -10.20
N SER A 90 15.57 -18.59 -8.97
CA SER A 90 15.80 -19.87 -8.28
C SER A 90 14.66 -20.27 -7.35
N GLU A 91 14.28 -21.55 -7.37
CA GLU A 91 13.34 -22.14 -6.41
C GLU A 91 13.98 -22.24 -5.00
N THR A 92 15.31 -22.43 -4.92
CA THR A 92 16.04 -22.55 -3.66
C THR A 92 16.62 -21.21 -3.20
N TYR A 93 15.87 -20.12 -3.40
CA TYR A 93 16.27 -18.77 -3.01
C TYR A 93 16.59 -18.69 -1.50
N ASN A 94 17.77 -18.17 -1.15
CA ASN A 94 18.18 -18.00 0.23
C ASN A 94 18.03 -16.54 0.68
N GLU A 95 16.83 -16.22 1.15
CA GLU A 95 16.48 -14.88 1.61
C GLU A 95 17.42 -14.34 2.71
N GLY A 96 17.74 -13.04 2.64
CA GLY A 96 18.57 -12.34 3.63
C GLY A 96 20.07 -12.69 3.57
N SER A 97 20.50 -13.48 2.57
CA SER A 97 21.91 -13.80 2.38
C SER A 97 22.60 -12.80 1.44
N TYR A 98 23.63 -12.10 1.94
CA TYR A 98 24.48 -11.23 1.11
C TYR A 98 25.27 -11.97 0.01
N LYS A 99 25.28 -13.31 0.06
CA LYS A 99 25.91 -14.17 -0.96
C LYS A 99 24.93 -14.68 -2.00
N GLU A 100 23.64 -14.44 -1.81
CA GLU A 100 22.62 -14.82 -2.78
C GLU A 100 22.80 -13.96 -4.05
N LEU A 101 22.83 -14.64 -5.20
CA LEU A 101 23.03 -14.03 -6.51
C LEU A 101 21.78 -14.16 -7.38
N GLN A 102 20.87 -15.06 -7.03
CA GLN A 102 19.64 -15.36 -7.77
C GLN A 102 18.46 -14.66 -7.10
N ALA A 103 17.46 -14.28 -7.90
CA ALA A 103 16.18 -13.78 -7.40
C ALA A 103 15.20 -14.94 -7.14
N PRO A 104 14.16 -14.76 -6.32
CA PRO A 104 13.09 -15.73 -6.20
C PRO A 104 12.16 -15.70 -7.45
N PHE A 105 11.32 -16.73 -7.65
CA PHE A 105 10.39 -16.76 -8.79
C PHE A 105 9.36 -15.62 -8.75
N GLU A 106 9.03 -15.15 -7.55
CA GLU A 106 8.17 -14.01 -7.25
C GLU A 106 8.63 -12.73 -7.94
N ALA A 107 9.91 -12.63 -8.35
CA ALA A 107 10.36 -11.52 -9.19
C ALA A 107 9.54 -11.36 -10.48
N TYR A 108 8.99 -12.45 -11.05
CA TYR A 108 8.06 -12.37 -12.19
C TYR A 108 6.69 -11.81 -11.81
N LEU A 109 6.19 -12.11 -10.60
CA LEU A 109 4.93 -11.53 -10.09
C LEU A 109 5.06 -10.01 -9.97
N TYR A 110 6.12 -9.54 -9.30
CA TYR A 110 6.38 -8.10 -9.15
C TYR A 110 6.71 -7.41 -10.49
N LEU A 111 7.34 -8.11 -11.44
CA LEU A 111 7.53 -7.61 -12.80
C LEU A 111 6.19 -7.41 -13.52
N GLY A 112 5.27 -8.36 -13.36
CA GLY A 112 3.91 -8.23 -13.85
C GLY A 112 3.19 -7.02 -13.24
N ASP A 113 3.30 -6.83 -11.92
CA ASP A 113 2.71 -5.67 -11.23
C ASP A 113 3.31 -4.36 -11.73
N ALA A 114 4.63 -4.28 -11.89
CA ALA A 114 5.30 -3.08 -12.38
C ALA A 114 4.89 -2.73 -13.82
N TYR A 115 4.75 -3.72 -14.71
CA TYR A 115 4.23 -3.49 -16.05
C TYR A 115 2.77 -3.07 -16.06
N ARG A 116 1.93 -3.71 -15.24
CA ARG A 116 0.50 -3.38 -15.11
C ARG A 116 0.31 -1.93 -14.67
N ILE A 117 0.98 -1.53 -13.59
CA ILE A 117 0.95 -0.15 -13.06
C ILE A 117 1.42 0.88 -14.09
N ASN A 118 2.33 0.48 -14.99
CA ASN A 118 2.83 1.32 -16.08
C ASN A 118 2.03 1.16 -17.39
N GLU A 119 0.84 0.55 -17.33
CA GLU A 119 -0.09 0.33 -18.45
C GLU A 119 0.46 -0.57 -19.59
N ASP A 120 1.59 -1.25 -19.37
CA ASP A 120 2.19 -2.24 -20.29
C ASP A 120 1.49 -3.62 -20.15
N LEU A 121 0.17 -3.66 -20.33
CA LEU A 121 -0.70 -4.79 -19.94
C LEU A 121 -0.34 -6.13 -20.61
N ASP A 122 0.12 -6.12 -21.86
CA ASP A 122 0.54 -7.36 -22.55
C ASP A 122 1.80 -7.97 -21.92
N LYS A 123 2.78 -7.13 -21.55
CA LYS A 123 3.99 -7.58 -20.85
C LYS A 123 3.66 -8.02 -19.43
N ALA A 124 2.71 -7.36 -18.77
CA ALA A 124 2.22 -7.79 -17.46
C ALA A 124 1.66 -9.22 -17.53
N ILE A 125 0.76 -9.49 -18.48
CA ILE A 125 0.18 -10.82 -18.71
C ILE A 125 1.28 -11.85 -19.02
N GLU A 126 2.28 -11.51 -19.82
CA GLU A 126 3.43 -12.39 -20.11
C GLU A 126 4.24 -12.73 -18.85
N ALA A 127 4.57 -11.73 -18.02
CA ALA A 127 5.30 -11.92 -16.78
C ALA A 127 4.52 -12.78 -15.78
N TYR A 128 3.23 -12.50 -15.59
CA TYR A 128 2.34 -13.31 -14.75
C TYR A 128 2.19 -14.73 -15.28
N SER A 129 2.01 -14.92 -16.59
CA SER A 129 1.93 -16.26 -17.20
C SER A 129 3.23 -17.05 -17.00
N THR A 130 4.37 -16.37 -17.06
CA THR A 130 5.67 -16.97 -16.75
C THR A 130 5.75 -17.38 -15.29
N PHE A 131 5.40 -16.51 -14.34
CA PHE A 131 5.32 -16.84 -12.91
C PHE A 131 4.43 -18.07 -12.66
N LYS A 132 3.22 -18.07 -13.23
CA LYS A 132 2.27 -19.19 -13.15
C LYS A 132 2.88 -20.52 -13.62
N SER A 133 3.68 -20.50 -14.70
CA SER A 133 4.32 -21.70 -15.22
C SER A 133 5.44 -22.26 -14.33
N LEU A 134 5.99 -21.43 -13.44
CA LEU A 134 7.04 -21.80 -12.48
C LEU A 134 6.48 -22.34 -11.15
N LEU A 135 5.19 -22.13 -10.88
CA LEU A 135 4.54 -22.58 -9.64
C LEU A 135 4.42 -24.11 -9.58
N ASN A 136 4.66 -24.67 -8.40
CA ASN A 136 4.42 -26.08 -8.13
C ASN A 136 2.96 -26.33 -7.66
N PRO A 137 2.43 -27.57 -7.78
CA PRO A 137 1.05 -27.87 -7.38
C PRO A 137 0.70 -27.64 -5.90
N ARG A 138 1.68 -27.35 -5.03
CA ARG A 138 1.47 -27.06 -3.61
C ARG A 138 1.33 -25.57 -3.33
N GLU A 139 1.59 -24.71 -4.32
CA GLU A 139 1.52 -23.24 -4.26
C GLU A 139 0.19 -22.69 -4.76
N ILE A 140 -0.92 -23.38 -4.42
CA ILE A 140 -2.28 -23.05 -4.88
C ILE A 140 -2.64 -21.57 -4.57
N TYR A 141 -2.16 -21.01 -3.46
CA TYR A 141 -2.40 -19.61 -3.11
C TYR A 141 -1.88 -18.62 -4.17
N PHE A 142 -0.68 -18.85 -4.72
CA PHE A 142 -0.12 -17.97 -5.75
C PHE A 142 -0.82 -18.14 -7.09
N LEU A 143 -1.43 -19.31 -7.34
CA LEU A 143 -2.22 -19.56 -8.54
C LEU A 143 -3.45 -18.63 -8.58
N ASP A 144 -4.19 -18.53 -7.47
CA ASP A 144 -5.36 -17.66 -7.38
C ASP A 144 -4.99 -16.18 -7.57
N ILE A 145 -3.86 -15.74 -6.99
CA ILE A 145 -3.36 -14.36 -7.14
C ILE A 145 -2.97 -14.09 -8.59
N VAL A 146 -2.17 -14.95 -9.22
CA VAL A 146 -1.66 -14.68 -10.57
C VAL A 146 -2.77 -14.77 -11.62
N GLU A 147 -3.72 -15.69 -11.45
CA GLU A 147 -4.91 -15.75 -12.31
C GLU A 147 -5.75 -14.49 -12.17
N ARG A 148 -5.89 -13.96 -10.94
CA ARG A 148 -6.58 -12.70 -10.70
C ARG A 148 -5.90 -11.52 -11.38
N GLN A 149 -4.57 -11.43 -11.31
CA GLN A 149 -3.86 -10.34 -11.97
C GLN A 149 -3.95 -10.42 -13.50
N ILE A 150 -3.93 -11.63 -14.08
CA ILE A 150 -4.14 -11.82 -15.52
C ILE A 150 -5.56 -11.38 -15.93
N GLU A 151 -6.58 -11.79 -15.17
CA GLU A 151 -7.97 -11.37 -15.41
C GLU A 151 -8.12 -9.86 -15.32
N SER A 152 -7.52 -9.23 -14.31
CA SER A 152 -7.54 -7.77 -14.11
C SER A 152 -6.88 -7.05 -15.28
N CYS A 153 -5.74 -7.53 -15.78
CA CYS A 153 -5.11 -6.99 -16.99
C CYS A 153 -5.97 -7.16 -18.25
N GLN A 154 -6.69 -8.27 -18.39
CA GLN A 154 -7.59 -8.48 -19.53
C GLN A 154 -8.76 -7.51 -19.49
N TYR A 155 -9.38 -7.37 -18.32
CA TYR A 155 -10.45 -6.40 -18.11
C TYR A 155 -9.98 -4.97 -18.30
N ALA A 156 -8.75 -4.67 -17.88
CA ALA A 156 -8.14 -3.37 -18.08
C ALA A 156 -8.06 -2.97 -19.56
N LYS A 157 -7.69 -3.94 -20.41
CA LYS A 157 -7.67 -3.74 -21.86
C LYS A 157 -9.07 -3.41 -22.38
N GLU A 158 -10.13 -4.03 -21.87
CA GLU A 158 -11.51 -3.72 -22.26
C GLU A 158 -11.91 -2.28 -21.86
N LEU A 159 -11.61 -1.87 -20.62
CA LEU A 159 -11.92 -0.51 -20.14
C LEU A 159 -11.18 0.58 -20.93
N PHE A 160 -9.97 0.32 -21.41
CA PHE A 160 -9.25 1.27 -22.28
C PHE A 160 -9.95 1.51 -23.63
N PHE A 161 -10.74 0.56 -24.14
CA PHE A 161 -11.50 0.76 -25.38
C PHE A 161 -12.77 1.61 -25.18
N GLU A 162 -13.28 1.71 -23.95
CA GLU A 162 -14.49 2.46 -23.60
C GLU A 162 -14.25 3.41 -22.41
N PRO A 163 -13.39 4.44 -22.57
CA PRO A 163 -13.06 5.34 -21.46
C PRO A 163 -14.27 6.19 -21.05
N VAL A 164 -14.37 6.43 -19.74
CA VAL A 164 -15.33 7.35 -19.13
C VAL A 164 -14.82 8.77 -19.27
N MET A 165 -15.68 9.64 -19.80
CA MET A 165 -15.40 11.07 -19.88
C MET A 165 -15.49 11.69 -18.49
N VAL A 166 -14.37 12.25 -18.01
CA VAL A 166 -14.24 12.79 -16.64
C VAL A 166 -13.45 14.11 -16.66
N GLU A 167 -13.86 15.05 -15.81
CA GLU A 167 -13.08 16.24 -15.48
C GLU A 167 -12.33 16.01 -14.16
N GLU A 168 -11.01 16.16 -14.20
CA GLU A 168 -10.15 16.01 -13.04
C GLU A 168 -9.40 17.32 -12.76
N ILE A 169 -9.65 17.92 -11.60
CA ILE A 169 -9.06 19.21 -11.21
C ILE A 169 -8.23 19.01 -9.94
N PRO A 170 -6.90 19.24 -9.95
CA PRO A 170 -6.11 19.21 -8.73
C PRO A 170 -6.60 20.30 -7.79
N MET A 171 -6.66 20.01 -6.50
CA MET A 171 -6.88 21.04 -5.51
C MET A 171 -5.73 22.06 -5.54
N GLY A 172 -6.06 23.33 -5.33
CA GLY A 172 -5.05 24.38 -5.29
C GLY A 172 -4.14 24.29 -4.05
N ASP A 173 -3.08 25.09 -4.04
CA ASP A 173 -1.99 25.11 -3.06
C ASP A 173 -2.41 25.26 -1.57
N ILE A 174 -3.67 25.61 -1.31
CA ILE A 174 -4.24 25.68 0.04
C ILE A 174 -4.39 24.28 0.65
N ILE A 175 -4.76 23.30 -0.18
CA ILE A 175 -4.99 21.91 0.21
C ILE A 175 -3.80 21.06 -0.21
N ASN A 176 -3.42 21.11 -1.49
CA ASN A 176 -2.28 20.37 -2.01
C ASN A 176 -1.00 21.15 -1.68
N THR A 177 -0.16 20.61 -0.82
CA THR A 177 1.07 21.23 -0.36
C THR A 177 2.29 20.45 -0.85
N PRO A 178 3.53 20.86 -0.54
CA PRO A 178 4.71 20.07 -0.87
C PRO A 178 4.84 18.69 -0.17
N PHE A 179 3.80 18.26 0.55
CA PHE A 179 3.75 17.01 1.32
C PHE A 179 2.72 16.06 0.68
N TYR A 180 2.58 14.85 1.20
CA TYR A 180 1.58 13.91 0.69
C TYR A 180 0.23 14.23 1.30
N GLU A 181 -0.74 14.66 0.50
CA GLU A 181 -2.13 14.72 0.93
C GLU A 181 -2.92 13.53 0.40
N TYR A 182 -3.69 12.88 1.26
CA TYR A 182 -4.41 11.65 0.93
C TYR A 182 -5.62 11.42 1.86
N ASN A 183 -6.41 10.38 1.55
CA ASN A 183 -7.65 10.00 2.24
C ASN A 183 -8.62 11.18 2.46
N PRO A 184 -8.98 11.95 1.41
CA PRO A 184 -9.95 13.02 1.55
C PRO A 184 -11.32 12.44 1.93
N VAL A 185 -11.99 13.10 2.88
CA VAL A 185 -13.35 12.79 3.32
C VAL A 185 -14.17 14.08 3.28
N LEU A 186 -15.28 14.07 2.54
CA LEU A 186 -16.19 15.22 2.48
C LEU A 186 -17.42 15.03 3.37
N ASN A 187 -18.04 16.16 3.71
CA ASN A 187 -19.45 16.14 4.06
C ASN A 187 -20.30 16.05 2.77
N ALA A 188 -21.56 15.69 2.94
CA ALA A 188 -22.43 15.42 1.82
C ALA A 188 -22.70 16.64 0.91
N LYS A 189 -22.54 17.88 1.42
CA LYS A 189 -22.62 19.12 0.61
C LYS A 189 -21.37 19.41 -0.23
N GLY A 190 -20.24 18.81 0.13
CA GLY A 190 -18.93 19.07 -0.46
C GLY A 190 -18.34 20.44 -0.09
N ASP A 191 -18.78 21.04 1.03
CA ASP A 191 -18.27 22.32 1.53
C ASP A 191 -17.38 22.17 2.78
N MET A 192 -17.11 20.93 3.20
CA MET A 192 -16.15 20.57 4.23
C MET A 192 -15.31 19.38 3.76
N ILE A 193 -14.01 19.46 3.99
CA ILE A 193 -13.08 18.36 3.72
C ILE A 193 -12.21 18.09 4.94
N ILE A 194 -12.00 16.82 5.24
CA ILE A 194 -10.99 16.34 6.18
C ILE A 194 -10.02 15.46 5.39
N PHE A 195 -8.73 15.61 5.60
CA PHE A 195 -7.72 14.84 4.88
C PHE A 195 -6.47 14.62 5.73
N GLN A 196 -5.65 13.67 5.32
CA GLN A 196 -4.40 13.30 5.96
C GLN A 196 -3.25 13.94 5.21
N GLN A 197 -2.23 14.35 5.96
CA GLN A 197 -0.98 14.85 5.41
C GLN A 197 0.20 14.08 6.03
N SER A 198 1.03 13.47 5.18
CA SER A 198 2.25 12.80 5.61
C SER A 198 3.48 13.70 5.47
N LYS A 199 4.20 13.88 6.58
CA LYS A 199 5.49 14.60 6.63
C LYS A 199 6.55 13.78 7.37
N SER A 200 6.55 13.83 8.70
CA SER A 200 7.38 12.98 9.58
C SER A 200 6.53 12.12 10.53
N LYS A 201 5.25 12.48 10.64
CA LYS A 201 4.16 11.78 11.32
C LYS A 201 2.89 12.14 10.55
N GLU A 202 1.89 11.27 10.58
CA GLU A 202 0.60 11.57 9.97
C GLU A 202 -0.14 12.66 10.74
N SER A 203 -0.77 13.56 10.00
CA SER A 203 -1.55 14.65 10.56
C SER A 203 -2.90 14.78 9.89
N ILE A 204 -3.92 15.05 10.68
CA ILE A 204 -5.30 15.18 10.21
C ILE A 204 -5.63 16.68 10.11
N PHE A 205 -6.10 17.10 8.95
CA PHE A 205 -6.47 18.48 8.67
C PHE A 205 -7.95 18.59 8.30
N ILE A 206 -8.59 19.68 8.73
CA ILE A 206 -9.96 20.04 8.34
C ILE A 206 -9.97 21.40 7.65
N SER A 207 -10.72 21.52 6.55
CA SER A 207 -10.97 22.78 5.84
C SER A 207 -12.45 22.91 5.43
N LYS A 208 -12.87 24.15 5.17
CA LYS A 208 -14.21 24.50 4.71
C LYS A 208 -14.15 25.33 3.45
N PHE A 209 -15.14 25.15 2.59
CA PHE A 209 -15.36 25.96 1.41
C PHE A 209 -16.34 27.09 1.73
N VAL A 210 -15.86 28.33 1.72
CA VAL A 210 -16.64 29.53 2.07
C VAL A 210 -16.39 30.59 1.00
N ASP A 211 -17.45 31.21 0.49
CA ASP A 211 -17.38 32.30 -0.50
C ASP A 211 -16.54 31.94 -1.76
N GLY A 212 -16.61 30.68 -2.20
CA GLY A 212 -15.93 30.22 -3.41
C GLY A 212 -14.47 29.80 -3.23
N VAL A 213 -13.94 29.79 -2.00
CA VAL A 213 -12.56 29.40 -1.71
C VAL A 213 -12.48 28.46 -0.50
N TRP A 214 -11.48 27.59 -0.48
CA TRP A 214 -11.14 26.81 0.71
C TRP A 214 -10.44 27.69 1.74
N GLU A 215 -10.90 27.64 2.99
CA GLU A 215 -10.19 28.22 4.11
C GLU A 215 -8.84 27.51 4.32
N LYS A 216 -7.91 28.17 5.02
CA LYS A 216 -6.65 27.52 5.41
C LYS A 216 -6.93 26.29 6.29
N PRO A 217 -6.39 25.10 5.97
CA PRO A 217 -6.62 23.89 6.75
C PRO A 217 -6.14 24.02 8.19
N LYS A 218 -6.93 23.48 9.12
CA LYS A 218 -6.64 23.45 10.56
C LYS A 218 -6.23 22.04 10.95
N ASN A 219 -5.04 21.89 11.55
CA ASN A 219 -4.59 20.60 12.08
C ASN A 219 -5.43 20.24 13.32
N ILE A 220 -6.01 19.04 13.31
CA ILE A 220 -6.88 18.51 14.37
C ILE A 220 -6.34 17.24 15.04
N THR A 221 -5.13 16.79 14.71
CA THR A 221 -4.51 15.56 15.23
C THR A 221 -4.55 15.50 16.78
N SER A 222 -4.11 16.56 17.45
CA SER A 222 -4.10 16.60 18.92
C SER A 222 -5.51 16.69 19.53
N ALA A 223 -6.47 17.26 18.81
CA ALA A 223 -7.84 17.41 19.31
C ALA A 223 -8.57 16.07 19.37
N VAL A 224 -8.32 15.18 18.40
CA VAL A 224 -8.82 13.78 18.43
C VAL A 224 -7.98 12.86 19.32
N LYS A 225 -6.85 13.34 19.85
CA LYS A 225 -5.85 12.57 20.62
C LYS A 225 -5.23 11.41 19.83
N SER A 226 -4.98 11.61 18.53
CA SER A 226 -4.21 10.66 17.74
C SER A 226 -2.71 10.76 18.07
N ASP A 227 -2.04 9.61 18.12
CA ASP A 227 -0.58 9.47 18.27
C ASP A 227 0.18 9.53 16.92
N GLY A 228 -0.56 9.64 15.81
CA GLY A 228 -0.04 9.68 14.45
C GLY A 228 -0.34 8.43 13.62
N PHE A 229 -1.12 7.47 14.12
CA PHE A 229 -1.54 6.29 13.36
C PHE A 229 -3.03 6.28 12.99
N CYS A 230 -3.78 7.30 13.38
CA CYS A 230 -5.22 7.34 13.13
C CYS A 230 -5.53 7.97 11.76
N LYS A 231 -6.50 7.38 11.05
CA LYS A 231 -7.01 7.86 9.76
C LYS A 231 -8.48 8.22 9.92
N VAL A 232 -8.90 9.37 9.38
CA VAL A 232 -10.33 9.70 9.27
C VAL A 232 -10.91 8.94 8.08
N VAL A 233 -12.07 8.32 8.28
CA VAL A 233 -12.71 7.45 7.29
C VAL A 233 -14.02 8.02 6.76
N SER A 234 -14.84 8.65 7.61
CA SER A 234 -16.07 9.32 7.17
C SER A 234 -16.53 10.43 8.12
N ILE A 235 -17.50 11.24 7.66
CA ILE A 235 -18.22 12.24 8.45
C ILE A 235 -19.68 11.79 8.55
N SER A 236 -20.32 11.95 9.72
CA SER A 236 -21.74 11.64 9.87
C SER A 236 -22.60 12.57 8.99
N PRO A 237 -23.74 12.10 8.44
CA PRO A 237 -24.60 12.91 7.59
C PRO A 237 -25.09 14.22 8.23
N ASP A 238 -25.26 14.22 9.56
CA ASP A 238 -25.64 15.40 10.33
C ASP A 238 -24.48 16.34 10.68
N GLU A 239 -23.27 16.02 10.22
CA GLU A 239 -22.01 16.75 10.43
C GLU A 239 -21.63 16.91 11.91
N LYS A 240 -22.14 16.04 12.79
CA LYS A 240 -21.86 16.09 14.24
C LYS A 240 -20.82 15.09 14.71
N SER A 241 -20.38 14.16 13.88
CA SER A 241 -19.38 13.16 14.23
C SER A 241 -18.45 12.89 13.07
N ILE A 242 -17.23 12.48 13.38
CA ILE A 242 -16.26 11.94 12.43
C ILE A 242 -15.90 10.52 12.88
N PHE A 243 -15.79 9.61 11.93
CA PHE A 243 -15.33 8.25 12.17
C PHE A 243 -13.86 8.15 11.80
N LEU A 244 -13.11 7.38 12.60
CA LEU A 244 -11.69 7.17 12.42
C LEU A 244 -11.38 5.68 12.55
N THR A 245 -10.28 5.25 11.94
CA THR A 245 -9.61 3.99 12.26
C THR A 245 -8.26 4.28 12.91
N ASP A 246 -7.81 3.42 13.80
CA ASP A 246 -6.47 3.45 14.39
C ASP A 246 -5.71 2.17 14.00
N ASP A 247 -4.54 2.35 13.38
CA ASP A 247 -3.72 1.26 12.86
C ASP A 247 -2.54 0.93 13.82
N ASN A 248 -2.67 1.23 15.11
CA ASN A 248 -1.64 0.91 16.09
C ASN A 248 -1.59 -0.60 16.39
N LEU A 249 -0.36 -1.12 16.52
CA LEU A 249 0.10 -2.51 16.28
C LEU A 249 -0.55 -3.66 17.08
N ASP A 250 -1.49 -3.38 17.99
CA ASP A 250 -2.15 -4.42 18.79
C ASP A 250 -3.40 -5.02 18.12
N ASN A 251 -3.97 -4.34 17.12
CA ASN A 251 -4.98 -4.79 16.15
C ASN A 251 -5.03 -3.74 15.03
N GLU A 252 -4.57 -4.08 13.82
CA GLU A 252 -4.71 -3.17 12.66
C GLU A 252 -6.20 -2.92 12.42
N GLY A 253 -6.71 -1.72 12.68
CA GLY A 253 -8.07 -1.31 12.33
C GLY A 253 -9.10 -1.45 13.45
N ASP A 254 -9.03 -0.63 14.50
CA ASP A 254 -10.19 -0.39 15.37
C ASP A 254 -10.93 0.88 14.93
N LEU A 255 -12.25 0.85 14.91
CA LEU A 255 -13.08 2.01 14.59
C LEU A 255 -13.39 2.88 15.82
N TYR A 256 -13.22 4.18 15.64
CA TYR A 256 -13.47 5.22 16.64
C TYR A 256 -14.45 6.26 16.11
N VAL A 257 -15.07 6.98 17.02
CA VAL A 257 -15.92 8.14 16.72
C VAL A 257 -15.45 9.33 17.53
N SER A 258 -15.33 10.50 16.89
CA SER A 258 -15.11 11.77 17.57
C SER A 258 -16.29 12.70 17.30
N GLN A 259 -16.84 13.29 18.37
CA GLN A 259 -17.87 14.31 18.26
C GLN A 259 -17.30 15.60 17.65
N LEU A 260 -18.02 16.19 16.69
CA LEU A 260 -17.68 17.41 15.99
C LEU A 260 -18.64 18.54 16.42
N LYS A 261 -18.11 19.60 17.05
CA LYS A 261 -18.90 20.80 17.39
C LYS A 261 -18.26 22.03 16.77
N LYS A 262 -18.99 22.72 15.90
CA LYS A 262 -18.49 23.88 15.13
C LYS A 262 -17.15 23.56 14.42
N SER A 263 -17.06 22.36 13.83
CA SER A 263 -15.85 21.86 13.15
C SER A 263 -14.61 21.75 14.03
N LYS A 264 -14.81 21.61 15.34
CA LYS A 264 -13.78 21.23 16.29
C LYS A 264 -14.09 19.82 16.81
N PRO A 265 -13.20 18.84 16.57
CA PRO A 265 -13.39 17.51 17.10
C PRO A 265 -13.07 17.45 18.59
N TYR A 266 -13.61 16.43 19.24
CA TYR A 266 -13.31 16.05 20.62
C TYR A 266 -12.41 14.80 20.60
N PRO A 267 -11.86 14.38 21.76
CA PRO A 267 -11.14 13.12 21.82
C PRO A 267 -11.98 11.99 21.24
N MET A 268 -11.36 11.15 20.40
CA MET A 268 -12.05 10.01 19.80
C MET A 268 -12.36 8.94 20.86
N GLU A 269 -13.49 8.26 20.67
CA GLU A 269 -13.96 7.19 21.54
C GLU A 269 -14.11 5.91 20.73
N LYS A 270 -13.62 4.80 21.28
CA LYS A 270 -13.67 3.50 20.62
C LYS A 270 -15.12 3.03 20.48
N LEU A 271 -15.50 2.56 19.28
CA LEU A 271 -16.81 1.92 19.10
C LEU A 271 -16.90 0.62 19.91
N ASN A 272 -18.13 0.19 20.21
CA ASN A 272 -18.36 -0.95 21.09
C ASN A 272 -17.89 -2.28 20.47
N ARG A 273 -17.86 -3.34 21.29
CA ARG A 273 -17.34 -4.68 20.93
C ARG A 273 -18.08 -5.44 19.82
N LYS A 274 -19.22 -4.92 19.35
CA LYS A 274 -19.97 -5.53 18.22
C LYS A 274 -19.42 -5.01 16.90
N ILE A 275 -19.01 -3.75 16.90
CA ILE A 275 -18.29 -3.15 15.78
C ILE A 275 -16.82 -3.57 15.88
N ASN A 276 -16.13 -3.18 16.95
CA ASN A 276 -14.71 -3.52 17.12
C ASN A 276 -14.54 -4.92 17.66
N SER A 277 -13.89 -5.79 16.89
CA SER A 277 -13.72 -7.19 17.24
C SER A 277 -12.26 -7.52 17.52
N LYS A 278 -11.86 -8.78 17.33
CA LYS A 278 -10.45 -9.20 17.36
C LYS A 278 -9.83 -9.24 15.95
N TYR A 279 -10.63 -8.82 14.98
CA TYR A 279 -10.34 -8.73 13.56
C TYR A 279 -10.13 -7.26 13.22
N SER A 280 -9.66 -6.99 12.02
CA SER A 280 -9.51 -5.64 11.48
C SER A 280 -10.87 -5.05 11.11
N GLU A 281 -11.03 -3.76 11.36
CA GLU A 281 -12.12 -2.90 10.94
C GLU A 281 -11.55 -1.59 10.37
N THR A 282 -11.42 -1.51 9.05
CA THR A 282 -10.61 -0.47 8.37
C THR A 282 -11.37 0.79 7.97
N HIS A 283 -12.70 0.70 7.84
CA HIS A 283 -13.53 1.83 7.39
C HIS A 283 -14.96 1.74 7.91
N ALA A 284 -15.63 2.89 8.04
CA ALA A 284 -17.07 2.94 8.32
C ALA A 284 -17.73 4.21 7.81
N CYS A 285 -19.00 4.12 7.42
CA CYS A 285 -19.89 5.26 7.12
C CYS A 285 -21.32 5.00 7.62
N LEU A 286 -22.09 6.08 7.84
CA LEU A 286 -23.48 6.00 8.28
C LEU A 286 -24.44 6.12 7.09
N SER A 287 -25.59 5.46 7.19
CA SER A 287 -26.78 5.77 6.39
C SER A 287 -27.21 7.23 6.62
N PRO A 288 -27.88 7.89 5.66
CA PRO A 288 -28.29 9.29 5.78
C PRO A 288 -29.16 9.61 7.00
N ASP A 289 -29.96 8.63 7.45
CA ASP A 289 -30.80 8.76 8.64
C ASP A 289 -30.04 8.53 9.96
N GLY A 290 -28.76 8.16 9.89
CA GLY A 290 -27.88 7.90 11.03
C GLY A 290 -28.17 6.60 11.78
N LYS A 291 -29.03 5.71 11.25
CA LYS A 291 -29.48 4.51 11.96
C LYS A 291 -28.77 3.22 11.56
N THR A 292 -28.01 3.22 10.47
CA THR A 292 -27.26 2.04 10.02
C THR A 292 -25.81 2.45 9.82
N LEU A 293 -24.89 1.70 10.43
CA LEU A 293 -23.45 1.81 10.20
C LEU A 293 -23.05 0.74 9.18
N TYR A 294 -22.49 1.16 8.05
CA TYR A 294 -21.79 0.29 7.13
C TYR A 294 -20.31 0.33 7.47
N PHE A 295 -19.65 -0.82 7.58
CA PHE A 295 -18.24 -0.87 7.96
C PHE A 295 -17.56 -2.11 7.37
N THR A 296 -16.26 -1.99 7.18
CA THR A 296 -15.41 -3.05 6.61
C THR A 296 -14.82 -3.91 7.73
N SER A 297 -14.70 -5.24 7.53
CA SER A 297 -14.03 -6.12 8.49
C SER A 297 -13.60 -7.47 7.90
N ASP A 298 -12.49 -8.05 8.36
CA ASP A 298 -12.05 -9.43 8.03
C ASP A 298 -12.56 -10.48 9.05
N ARG A 299 -13.66 -10.17 9.75
CA ARG A 299 -14.28 -11.09 10.70
C ARG A 299 -14.72 -12.39 10.04
N LYS A 300 -14.71 -13.47 10.83
CA LYS A 300 -15.19 -14.80 10.41
C LYS A 300 -16.63 -14.76 9.92
N GLY A 301 -16.89 -15.50 8.84
CA GLY A 301 -18.21 -15.62 8.22
C GLY A 301 -18.39 -14.75 6.97
N GLY A 302 -17.38 -13.97 6.60
CA GLY A 302 -17.30 -13.27 5.32
C GLY A 302 -16.98 -14.19 4.14
N PHE A 303 -16.98 -13.59 2.94
CA PHE A 303 -16.73 -14.23 1.66
C PHE A 303 -15.25 -14.19 1.26
N GLY A 304 -14.51 -13.15 1.67
CA GLY A 304 -13.12 -12.93 1.27
C GLY A 304 -12.23 -12.40 2.39
N GLY A 305 -11.38 -11.44 2.05
CA GLY A 305 -10.45 -10.79 2.96
C GLY A 305 -11.21 -9.82 3.86
N LEU A 306 -11.19 -8.54 3.48
CA LEU A 306 -12.09 -7.54 4.07
C LEU A 306 -13.46 -7.61 3.40
N ASP A 307 -14.52 -7.65 4.18
CA ASP A 307 -15.91 -7.65 3.70
C ASP A 307 -16.66 -6.43 4.25
N ILE A 308 -17.67 -5.95 3.53
CA ILE A 308 -18.58 -4.91 4.01
C ILE A 308 -19.73 -5.53 4.80
N TYR A 309 -19.94 -5.00 6.01
CA TYR A 309 -21.01 -5.35 6.93
C TYR A 309 -21.91 -4.13 7.19
N LYS A 310 -23.13 -4.39 7.68
CA LYS A 310 -24.00 -3.36 8.26
C LYS A 310 -24.41 -3.71 9.69
N SER A 311 -24.58 -2.71 10.54
CA SER A 311 -25.18 -2.83 11.87
C SER A 311 -26.19 -1.71 12.10
N ASN A 312 -27.34 -2.03 12.68
CA ASN A 312 -28.37 -1.04 12.99
C ASN A 312 -28.20 -0.50 14.41
N LEU A 313 -28.55 0.77 14.60
CA LEU A 313 -28.62 1.42 15.90
C LEU A 313 -29.99 1.15 16.51
N ASN A 314 -30.03 0.53 17.68
CA ASN A 314 -31.29 0.28 18.38
C ASN A 314 -31.74 1.51 19.20
N ASP A 315 -32.95 1.44 19.76
CA ASP A 315 -33.56 2.51 20.56
C ASP A 315 -32.76 2.91 21.83
N LYS A 316 -31.81 2.07 22.26
CA LYS A 316 -30.93 2.34 23.40
C LYS A 316 -29.64 3.07 23.00
N GLY A 317 -29.43 3.29 21.71
CA GLY A 317 -28.20 3.89 21.16
C GLY A 317 -27.05 2.90 21.03
N ASP A 318 -27.32 1.60 21.06
CA ASP A 318 -26.30 0.56 20.85
C ASP A 318 -26.40 -0.02 19.43
N TRP A 319 -25.25 -0.26 18.80
CA TRP A 319 -25.16 -1.04 17.58
C TRP A 319 -25.62 -2.49 17.81
N GLU A 320 -26.31 -3.06 16.84
CA GLU A 320 -26.77 -4.45 16.82
C GLU A 320 -25.71 -5.41 16.28
N GLU A 321 -26.00 -6.72 16.29
CA GLU A 321 -25.09 -7.70 15.68
C GLU A 321 -24.95 -7.39 14.17
N PRO A 322 -23.72 -7.34 13.65
CA PRO A 322 -23.49 -6.96 12.27
C PRO A 322 -23.86 -8.08 11.30
N ILE A 323 -24.36 -7.66 10.14
CA ILE A 323 -24.84 -8.52 9.07
C ILE A 323 -23.97 -8.26 7.84
N ASN A 324 -23.36 -9.31 7.30
CA ASN A 324 -22.59 -9.24 6.06
C ASN A 324 -23.51 -8.83 4.89
N LEU A 325 -23.05 -7.98 3.96
CA LEU A 325 -23.87 -7.51 2.84
C LEU A 325 -24.15 -8.58 1.76
N GLY A 326 -23.56 -9.76 1.87
CA GLY A 326 -23.80 -10.89 0.97
C GLY A 326 -22.87 -10.90 -0.24
N SER A 327 -22.88 -12.02 -0.97
CA SER A 327 -21.97 -12.29 -2.09
C SER A 327 -22.15 -11.40 -3.33
N THR A 328 -23.20 -10.59 -3.37
CA THR A 328 -23.39 -9.61 -4.45
C THR A 328 -22.45 -8.43 -4.27
N VAL A 329 -22.27 -7.96 -3.03
CA VAL A 329 -21.39 -6.82 -2.70
C VAL A 329 -20.01 -7.32 -2.31
N ASN A 330 -19.94 -8.38 -1.50
CA ASN A 330 -18.67 -8.95 -1.06
C ASN A 330 -18.23 -10.08 -1.97
N SER A 331 -16.96 -10.10 -2.36
CA SER A 331 -16.39 -11.13 -3.22
C SER A 331 -15.51 -12.09 -2.42
N LYS A 332 -14.78 -12.98 -3.11
CA LYS A 332 -13.75 -13.81 -2.47
C LYS A 332 -12.45 -13.04 -2.16
N TYR A 333 -12.38 -11.76 -2.54
CA TYR A 333 -11.26 -10.84 -2.35
C TYR A 333 -11.62 -9.79 -1.28
N SER A 334 -10.96 -8.63 -1.27
CA SER A 334 -11.24 -7.57 -0.29
C SER A 334 -12.12 -6.46 -0.86
N GLU A 335 -13.10 -6.01 -0.07
CA GLU A 335 -13.91 -4.83 -0.29
C GLU A 335 -13.72 -3.84 0.88
N ASP A 336 -13.49 -2.56 0.58
CA ASP A 336 -13.21 -1.53 1.58
C ASP A 336 -13.71 -0.14 1.17
N THR A 337 -13.57 0.85 2.06
CA THR A 337 -13.91 2.26 1.87
C THR A 337 -15.35 2.54 1.42
N PRO A 338 -16.38 1.93 2.06
CA PRO A 338 -17.77 2.20 1.71
C PRO A 338 -18.18 3.65 2.04
N PHE A 339 -18.79 4.33 1.08
CA PHE A 339 -19.46 5.63 1.22
C PHE A 339 -20.90 5.53 0.74
N MET A 340 -21.85 5.78 1.65
CA MET A 340 -23.28 5.86 1.33
C MET A 340 -23.68 7.28 0.91
N LEU A 341 -24.44 7.41 -0.18
CA LEU A 341 -25.00 8.68 -0.64
C LEU A 341 -26.23 9.13 0.18
N GLU A 342 -26.60 10.41 0.06
CA GLU A 342 -27.76 11.01 0.73
C GLU A 342 -29.10 10.37 0.35
N ASP A 343 -29.20 9.72 -0.81
CA ASP A 343 -30.39 8.97 -1.21
C ASP A 343 -30.62 7.68 -0.38
N GLY A 344 -29.63 7.26 0.38
CA GLY A 344 -29.65 6.08 1.25
C GLY A 344 -29.74 4.75 0.50
N LYS A 345 -29.59 4.78 -0.82
CA LYS A 345 -29.66 3.60 -1.70
C LYS A 345 -28.35 3.36 -2.43
N THR A 346 -27.58 4.38 -2.74
CA THR A 346 -26.36 4.23 -3.54
C THR A 346 -25.12 4.21 -2.65
N MET A 347 -24.27 3.20 -2.83
CA MET A 347 -23.01 3.03 -2.13
C MET A 347 -21.85 2.98 -3.13
N TYR A 348 -20.84 3.81 -2.90
CA TYR A 348 -19.52 3.68 -3.52
C TYR A 348 -18.61 2.91 -2.58
N PHE A 349 -17.70 2.10 -3.12
CA PHE A 349 -16.71 1.37 -2.34
C PHE A 349 -15.54 0.98 -3.23
N SER A 350 -14.44 0.56 -2.63
CA SER A 350 -13.28 -0.01 -3.33
C SER A 350 -13.27 -1.52 -3.22
N SER A 351 -12.82 -2.22 -4.26
CA SER A 351 -12.82 -3.69 -4.29
C SER A 351 -11.67 -4.24 -5.13
N GLU A 352 -11.05 -5.32 -4.64
CA GLU A 352 -10.13 -6.16 -5.41
C GLU A 352 -10.87 -7.21 -6.28
N GLY A 353 -12.17 -7.38 -6.06
CA GLY A 353 -13.08 -8.26 -6.79
C GLY A 353 -13.84 -7.57 -7.93
N HIS A 354 -15.02 -8.13 -8.26
CA HIS A 354 -15.97 -7.62 -9.28
C HIS A 354 -15.36 -7.29 -10.65
N ASN A 355 -14.21 -7.91 -10.94
CA ASN A 355 -13.40 -7.80 -12.16
C ASN A 355 -12.68 -6.44 -12.32
N SER A 356 -12.02 -5.96 -11.24
CA SER A 356 -11.03 -4.86 -11.09
C SER A 356 -10.07 -4.48 -12.26
N MET A 357 -9.44 -3.30 -12.15
CA MET A 357 -8.29 -2.77 -12.92
C MET A 357 -7.71 -1.56 -12.16
N GLY A 358 -6.65 -1.62 -11.32
CA GLY A 358 -5.81 -2.75 -10.93
C GLY A 358 -5.23 -2.69 -9.50
N GLY A 359 -5.75 -3.59 -8.66
CA GLY A 359 -5.53 -3.62 -7.22
C GLY A 359 -6.91 -3.50 -6.57
N PHE A 360 -7.05 -2.60 -5.60
CA PHE A 360 -8.37 -2.05 -5.24
C PHE A 360 -8.87 -1.08 -6.31
N ASP A 361 -10.16 -1.12 -6.62
CA ASP A 361 -10.77 -0.20 -7.59
C ASP A 361 -12.13 0.31 -7.15
N PHE A 362 -12.54 1.48 -7.64
CA PHE A 362 -13.82 2.07 -7.31
C PHE A 362 -14.99 1.38 -8.02
N PHE A 363 -15.96 0.97 -7.22
CA PHE A 363 -17.24 0.42 -7.65
C PHE A 363 -18.40 1.20 -7.04
N VAL A 364 -19.57 1.04 -7.66
CA VAL A 364 -20.83 1.58 -7.17
C VAL A 364 -21.93 0.52 -7.24
N THR A 365 -22.75 0.43 -6.20
CA THR A 365 -23.94 -0.43 -6.13
C THR A 365 -25.14 0.35 -5.62
N THR A 366 -26.35 -0.12 -5.96
CA THR A 366 -27.62 0.49 -5.54
C THR A 366 -28.50 -0.53 -4.85
N LEU A 367 -29.06 -0.16 -3.70
CA LEU A 367 -30.10 -0.89 -2.99
C LEU A 367 -31.42 -0.78 -3.78
N LEU A 368 -31.90 -1.92 -4.27
CA LEU A 368 -33.11 -2.06 -5.04
C LEU A 368 -34.34 -2.08 -4.12
N ASP A 369 -35.53 -1.96 -4.72
CA ASP A 369 -36.78 -1.87 -3.95
C ASP A 369 -37.12 -3.17 -3.18
N ASP A 370 -36.62 -4.31 -3.65
CA ASP A 370 -36.70 -5.63 -3.00
C ASP A 370 -35.71 -5.80 -1.82
N GLN A 371 -34.97 -4.74 -1.45
CA GLN A 371 -33.93 -4.73 -0.42
C GLN A 371 -32.67 -5.54 -0.75
N THR A 372 -32.49 -5.94 -2.00
CA THR A 372 -31.23 -6.51 -2.51
C THR A 372 -30.33 -5.44 -3.11
N TRP A 373 -29.03 -5.72 -3.18
CA TRP A 373 -28.06 -4.86 -3.85
C TRP A 373 -27.97 -5.20 -5.34
N SER A 374 -27.84 -4.19 -6.19
CA SER A 374 -27.47 -4.36 -7.59
C SER A 374 -26.04 -4.91 -7.70
N VAL A 375 -25.68 -5.50 -8.84
CA VAL A 375 -24.28 -5.86 -9.08
C VAL A 375 -23.40 -4.61 -9.02
N PRO A 376 -22.21 -4.66 -8.38
CA PRO A 376 -21.30 -3.53 -8.35
C PRO A 376 -20.77 -3.17 -9.75
N MET A 377 -20.83 -1.90 -10.12
CA MET A 377 -20.32 -1.40 -11.39
C MET A 377 -19.00 -0.65 -11.17
N ASN A 378 -17.96 -1.04 -11.89
CA ASN A 378 -16.67 -0.37 -11.96
C ASN A 378 -16.84 1.03 -12.58
N LEU A 379 -16.22 2.05 -11.97
CA LEU A 379 -16.33 3.44 -12.44
C LEU A 379 -15.56 3.73 -13.74
N GLY A 380 -14.79 2.77 -14.24
CA GLY A 380 -14.11 2.81 -15.54
C GLY A 380 -12.86 3.67 -15.57
N TYR A 381 -12.07 3.54 -16.64
CA TYR A 381 -10.88 4.36 -16.86
C TYR A 381 -11.24 5.75 -17.40
N PRO A 382 -10.62 6.85 -16.95
CA PRO A 382 -9.47 6.94 -16.05
C PRO A 382 -9.82 7.21 -14.58
N ILE A 383 -11.07 6.95 -14.15
CA ILE A 383 -11.45 7.06 -12.74
C ILE A 383 -10.80 5.93 -11.93
N ASN A 384 -10.81 4.71 -12.46
CA ASN A 384 -9.93 3.64 -12.02
C ASN A 384 -8.68 3.60 -12.91
N THR A 385 -7.57 3.23 -12.30
CA THR A 385 -6.21 3.24 -12.84
C THR A 385 -5.63 1.85 -12.74
N THR A 386 -4.56 1.52 -13.46
CA THR A 386 -3.96 0.19 -13.36
C THR A 386 -3.14 -0.04 -12.07
N ASP A 387 -3.35 0.74 -11.02
CA ASP A 387 -2.80 0.63 -9.65
C ASP A 387 -3.93 0.78 -8.62
N ASP A 388 -3.62 0.76 -7.32
CA ASP A 388 -4.65 0.83 -6.27
C ASP A 388 -5.41 2.18 -6.23
N ASP A 389 -6.74 2.08 -6.26
CA ASP A 389 -7.72 3.14 -6.14
C ASP A 389 -8.61 2.96 -4.90
N LEU A 390 -8.28 3.74 -3.86
CA LEU A 390 -8.94 3.75 -2.55
C LEU A 390 -9.46 5.14 -2.18
N PHE A 391 -10.53 5.19 -1.36
CA PHE A 391 -11.14 6.43 -0.85
C PHE A 391 -11.70 7.37 -1.95
N TYR A 392 -12.67 6.88 -2.74
CA TYR A 392 -13.53 7.75 -3.55
C TYR A 392 -14.57 8.41 -2.65
N SER A 393 -14.35 9.66 -2.22
CA SER A 393 -15.25 10.34 -1.30
C SER A 393 -16.26 11.21 -2.06
N PRO A 394 -17.52 10.78 -2.24
CA PRO A 394 -18.51 11.49 -3.04
C PRO A 394 -19.14 12.66 -2.26
N ALA A 395 -19.59 13.67 -2.99
CA ALA A 395 -20.40 14.77 -2.48
C ALA A 395 -21.54 15.11 -3.44
N ARG A 396 -22.52 15.88 -2.95
CA ARG A 396 -23.72 16.32 -3.67
C ARG A 396 -24.42 15.17 -4.39
N ASN A 397 -24.69 14.11 -3.64
CA ASN A 397 -25.33 12.90 -4.15
C ASN A 397 -24.63 12.30 -5.39
N GLY A 398 -23.28 12.30 -5.40
CA GLY A 398 -22.46 11.68 -6.43
C GLY A 398 -22.16 12.57 -7.65
N GLU A 399 -22.50 13.87 -7.62
CA GLU A 399 -22.17 14.81 -8.70
C GLU A 399 -20.65 14.90 -8.94
N PHE A 400 -19.86 14.82 -7.87
CA PHE A 400 -18.41 14.74 -7.92
C PHE A 400 -17.88 14.01 -6.69
N ALA A 401 -16.61 13.64 -6.72
CA ALA A 401 -15.88 13.12 -5.57
C ALA A 401 -14.51 13.77 -5.44
N TYR A 402 -13.88 13.56 -4.29
CA TYR A 402 -12.44 13.76 -4.15
C TYR A 402 -11.74 12.44 -3.87
N CYS A 403 -10.56 12.28 -4.46
CA CYS A 403 -9.64 11.19 -4.16
C CYS A 403 -8.19 11.68 -4.28
N ALA A 404 -7.25 10.92 -3.75
CA ALA A 404 -5.82 11.19 -3.92
C ALA A 404 -5.33 10.60 -5.25
N ARG A 405 -4.46 11.31 -5.96
CA ARG A 405 -3.82 10.84 -7.20
C ARG A 405 -2.32 11.12 -7.19
N ILE A 406 -1.60 10.32 -7.98
CA ILE A 406 -0.18 10.52 -8.26
C ILE A 406 -0.03 10.65 -9.78
N LYS A 407 0.09 11.89 -10.29
CA LYS A 407 0.17 12.14 -11.75
C LYS A 407 1.55 12.60 -12.25
N ASN A 408 2.36 13.21 -11.40
CA ASN A 408 3.66 13.76 -11.79
C ASN A 408 4.80 12.81 -11.42
N PHE A 409 5.20 11.95 -12.37
CA PHE A 409 6.34 11.03 -12.24
C PHE A 409 7.66 11.79 -12.09
N GLY A 410 8.03 12.18 -10.86
CA GLY A 410 9.26 12.90 -10.57
C GLY A 410 9.18 13.74 -9.29
N ASP A 411 8.00 14.28 -8.99
CA ASP A 411 7.66 14.86 -7.69
C ASP A 411 6.82 13.82 -6.97
N ALA A 412 7.45 13.03 -6.11
CA ALA A 412 6.81 11.96 -5.34
C ALA A 412 5.82 12.56 -4.32
N GLN A 413 4.72 13.18 -4.74
CA GLN A 413 3.68 13.75 -3.89
C GLN A 413 2.33 13.23 -4.40
N SER A 414 1.49 12.77 -3.48
CA SER A 414 0.08 12.53 -3.76
C SER A 414 -0.67 13.83 -3.56
N ASP A 415 -1.51 14.18 -4.53
CA ASP A 415 -2.33 15.37 -4.52
C ASP A 415 -3.80 14.95 -4.45
N ILE A 416 -4.64 15.75 -3.79
CA ILE A 416 -6.10 15.55 -3.81
C ILE A 416 -6.67 16.18 -5.10
N TYR A 417 -7.48 15.42 -5.83
CA TYR A 417 -8.16 15.85 -7.04
C TYR A 417 -9.67 15.82 -6.84
N LYS A 418 -10.35 16.83 -7.42
CA LYS A 418 -11.79 16.77 -7.66
C LYS A 418 -12.03 15.98 -8.94
N ILE A 419 -12.83 14.93 -8.84
CA ILE A 419 -13.22 14.06 -9.96
C ILE A 419 -14.70 14.32 -10.26
N THR A 420 -15.01 14.75 -11.47
CA THR A 420 -16.38 15.04 -11.93
C THR A 420 -16.68 14.21 -13.17
N PRO A 421 -17.33 13.05 -13.02
CA PRO A 421 -17.74 12.23 -14.16
C PRO A 421 -18.78 12.96 -15.00
N SER A 422 -18.67 12.87 -16.33
CA SER A 422 -19.69 13.43 -17.23
C SER A 422 -21.03 12.69 -17.16
N GLN A 423 -20.98 11.41 -16.79
CA GLN A 423 -22.15 10.58 -16.49
C GLN A 423 -22.27 10.44 -14.98
N THR A 424 -23.20 11.19 -14.38
CA THR A 424 -23.46 11.15 -12.94
C THR A 424 -24.59 10.18 -12.57
N ASN A 425 -25.38 9.72 -13.55
CA ASN A 425 -26.47 8.78 -13.31
C ASN A 425 -25.95 7.36 -13.32
N ILE A 426 -25.86 6.77 -12.13
CA ILE A 426 -25.56 5.35 -11.98
C ILE A 426 -26.73 4.55 -12.55
N PRO A 427 -26.48 3.65 -13.51
CA PRO A 427 -27.51 2.83 -14.10
C PRO A 427 -28.12 1.89 -13.07
N LYS A 428 -29.45 1.94 -12.91
CA LYS A 428 -30.21 1.01 -12.05
C LYS A 428 -30.85 -0.12 -12.84
N GLU A 429 -30.94 0.06 -14.15
CA GLU A 429 -31.57 -0.85 -15.09
C GLU A 429 -30.68 -1.03 -16.33
N PHE A 430 -30.83 -2.17 -16.98
CA PHE A 430 -30.24 -2.47 -18.28
C PHE A 430 -31.30 -3.03 -19.23
N THR A 431 -31.03 -2.95 -20.53
CA THR A 431 -31.89 -3.56 -21.55
C THR A 431 -31.33 -4.91 -21.96
N LEU A 432 -32.07 -5.97 -21.65
CA LEU A 432 -31.89 -7.29 -22.23
C LEU A 432 -32.61 -7.33 -23.57
N SER A 433 -31.90 -7.65 -24.65
CA SER A 433 -32.48 -7.84 -25.98
C SER A 433 -31.96 -9.12 -26.62
N GLY A 434 -32.59 -9.55 -27.70
CA GLY A 434 -32.19 -10.78 -28.36
C GLY A 434 -33.13 -11.22 -29.45
N ASN A 435 -32.80 -12.36 -30.05
CA ASN A 435 -33.64 -13.04 -31.01
C ASN A 435 -33.77 -14.52 -30.63
N VAL A 436 -34.97 -15.06 -30.79
CA VAL A 436 -35.26 -16.48 -30.65
C VAL A 436 -35.18 -17.14 -32.01
N MET A 437 -34.41 -18.22 -32.10
CA MET A 437 -34.22 -18.99 -33.32
C MET A 437 -34.59 -20.46 -33.08
N PHE A 438 -35.05 -21.13 -34.13
CA PHE A 438 -35.31 -22.57 -34.12
C PHE A 438 -34.31 -23.24 -35.07
N ALA A 439 -33.53 -24.19 -34.57
CA ALA A 439 -32.51 -24.88 -35.36
C ALA A 439 -33.08 -25.61 -36.60
N ASP A 440 -34.36 -26.00 -36.55
CA ASP A 440 -35.09 -26.63 -37.65
C ASP A 440 -35.82 -25.62 -38.57
N GLY A 441 -35.70 -24.31 -38.30
CA GLY A 441 -36.32 -23.22 -39.07
C GLY A 441 -37.84 -23.08 -38.88
N ARG A 442 -38.47 -23.80 -37.95
CA ARG A 442 -39.94 -23.80 -37.75
C ARG A 442 -40.41 -22.64 -36.88
N ILE A 443 -40.60 -21.48 -37.51
CA ILE A 443 -41.03 -20.24 -36.83
C ILE A 443 -42.51 -20.23 -36.39
N ASP A 444 -43.32 -21.20 -36.79
CA ASP A 444 -44.75 -21.29 -36.43
C ASP A 444 -44.99 -21.44 -34.93
N ASN A 445 -43.98 -21.92 -34.19
CA ASN A 445 -44.02 -22.03 -32.73
C ASN A 445 -43.63 -20.73 -31.99
N MET A 446 -43.25 -19.65 -32.69
CA MET A 446 -42.77 -18.41 -32.08
C MET A 446 -43.77 -17.82 -31.07
N SER A 447 -45.06 -17.77 -31.42
CA SER A 447 -46.13 -17.26 -30.55
C SER A 447 -46.30 -18.04 -29.22
N LYS A 448 -45.81 -19.28 -29.16
CA LYS A 448 -45.89 -20.15 -28.00
C LYS A 448 -44.68 -20.04 -27.07
N VAL A 449 -43.57 -19.44 -27.54
CA VAL A 449 -42.35 -19.27 -26.75
C VAL A 449 -42.66 -18.45 -25.48
N ASN A 450 -42.14 -18.91 -24.35
CA ASN A 450 -42.13 -18.14 -23.10
C ASN A 450 -40.68 -17.99 -22.64
N ILE A 451 -40.26 -16.77 -22.38
CA ILE A 451 -38.95 -16.49 -21.79
C ILE A 451 -39.20 -16.01 -20.36
N SER A 452 -38.63 -16.68 -19.37
CA SER A 452 -38.65 -16.25 -17.98
C SER A 452 -37.28 -15.79 -17.55
N VAL A 453 -37.23 -14.69 -16.81
CA VAL A 453 -35.98 -14.12 -16.31
C VAL A 453 -36.08 -14.01 -14.78
N SER A 454 -35.06 -14.48 -14.08
CA SER A 454 -34.96 -14.43 -12.61
C SER A 454 -33.59 -13.92 -12.16
N ASN A 455 -33.53 -13.27 -11.01
CA ASN A 455 -32.29 -12.87 -10.37
C ASN A 455 -31.51 -14.11 -9.92
N SER A 456 -30.24 -14.21 -10.29
CA SER A 456 -29.40 -15.37 -9.99
C SER A 456 -29.10 -15.55 -8.50
N SER A 457 -29.07 -14.46 -7.74
CA SER A 457 -28.71 -14.47 -6.31
C SER A 457 -29.83 -15.00 -5.41
N ASN A 458 -31.07 -14.56 -5.63
CA ASN A 458 -32.22 -14.89 -4.78
C ASN A 458 -33.31 -15.71 -5.50
N GLN A 459 -33.12 -16.02 -6.79
CA GLN A 459 -34.07 -16.73 -7.66
C GLN A 459 -35.42 -16.01 -7.84
N GLU A 460 -35.52 -14.74 -7.47
CA GLU A 460 -36.72 -13.94 -7.65
C GLU A 460 -37.01 -13.72 -9.14
N LYS A 461 -38.28 -13.86 -9.52
CA LYS A 461 -38.72 -13.67 -10.91
C LYS A 461 -38.75 -12.18 -11.25
N LEU A 462 -37.92 -11.78 -12.23
CA LEU A 462 -37.81 -10.40 -12.70
C LEU A 462 -38.80 -10.10 -13.85
N ALA A 463 -38.94 -11.01 -14.81
CA ALA A 463 -39.78 -10.78 -15.99
C ALA A 463 -40.33 -12.06 -16.62
N THR A 464 -41.34 -11.90 -17.47
CA THR A 464 -41.77 -12.89 -18.47
C THR A 464 -41.93 -12.18 -19.79
N ILE A 465 -41.17 -12.63 -20.79
CA ILE A 465 -41.03 -11.96 -22.07
C ILE A 465 -41.64 -12.86 -23.15
N LYS A 466 -42.36 -12.23 -24.09
CA LYS A 466 -42.87 -12.84 -25.30
C LYS A 466 -42.11 -12.24 -26.49
N PRO A 467 -41.39 -13.05 -27.29
CA PRO A 467 -40.78 -12.54 -28.50
C PRO A 467 -41.87 -12.15 -29.51
N ASP A 468 -41.53 -11.24 -30.42
CA ASP A 468 -42.40 -10.83 -31.51
C ASP A 468 -42.46 -11.90 -32.62
N SER A 469 -43.17 -11.61 -33.71
CA SER A 469 -43.31 -12.55 -34.83
C SER A 469 -42.01 -12.87 -35.57
N LEU A 470 -40.98 -12.02 -35.44
CA LEU A 470 -39.64 -12.23 -36.02
C LEU A 470 -38.70 -12.92 -35.01
N GLY A 471 -39.16 -13.17 -33.79
CA GLY A 471 -38.36 -13.74 -32.71
C GLY A 471 -37.65 -12.72 -31.86
N ASP A 472 -37.77 -11.43 -32.17
CA ASP A 472 -37.08 -10.38 -31.43
C ASP A 472 -37.74 -10.14 -30.07
N PHE A 473 -36.92 -9.93 -29.05
CA PHE A 473 -37.39 -9.56 -27.72
C PHE A 473 -36.51 -8.46 -27.12
N SER A 474 -37.12 -7.64 -26.26
CA SER A 474 -36.45 -6.60 -25.50
C SER A 474 -37.17 -6.38 -24.17
N GLN A 475 -36.41 -6.24 -23.10
CA GLN A 475 -36.92 -6.05 -21.74
C GLN A 475 -35.92 -5.22 -20.93
N VAL A 476 -36.43 -4.21 -20.23
CA VAL A 476 -35.67 -3.47 -19.22
C VAL A 476 -35.72 -4.24 -17.91
N LEU A 477 -34.56 -4.46 -17.29
CA LEU A 477 -34.37 -5.27 -16.08
C LEU A 477 -33.48 -4.52 -15.08
N PRO A 478 -33.62 -4.76 -13.76
CA PRO A 478 -32.68 -4.22 -12.77
C PRO A 478 -31.27 -4.78 -12.99
N VAL A 479 -30.25 -4.00 -12.63
CA VAL A 479 -28.82 -4.38 -12.78
C VAL A 479 -28.44 -5.48 -11.80
N VAL A 480 -28.82 -6.72 -12.12
CA VAL A 480 -28.50 -7.94 -11.38
C VAL A 480 -28.07 -9.04 -12.34
N ASP A 481 -27.23 -9.98 -11.89
CA ASP A 481 -26.99 -11.20 -12.65
C ASP A 481 -28.31 -11.97 -12.78
N CYS A 482 -28.58 -12.46 -13.98
CA CYS A 482 -29.87 -13.03 -14.35
C CYS A 482 -29.72 -14.46 -14.83
N LYS A 483 -30.74 -15.28 -14.58
CA LYS A 483 -30.95 -16.56 -15.25
C LYS A 483 -32.12 -16.43 -16.20
N ILE A 484 -31.92 -16.81 -17.46
CA ILE A 484 -32.95 -16.92 -18.48
C ILE A 484 -33.34 -18.38 -18.62
N ILE A 485 -34.64 -18.65 -18.65
CA ILE A 485 -35.19 -19.94 -19.05
C ILE A 485 -36.22 -19.67 -20.15
N ALA A 486 -35.93 -20.13 -21.37
CA ALA A 486 -36.85 -20.06 -22.50
C ALA A 486 -37.41 -21.46 -22.83
N GLU A 487 -38.72 -21.53 -23.00
CA GLU A 487 -39.45 -22.78 -23.16
C GLU A 487 -40.49 -22.70 -24.29
N VAL A 488 -40.60 -23.79 -25.04
CA VAL A 488 -41.65 -24.02 -26.05
C VAL A 488 -41.85 -25.52 -26.22
N GLU A 489 -43.11 -25.94 -26.37
CA GLU A 489 -43.47 -27.36 -26.47
C GLU A 489 -42.82 -28.04 -27.68
N GLY A 490 -42.25 -29.23 -27.49
CA GLY A 490 -41.58 -30.00 -28.54
C GLY A 490 -40.10 -29.68 -28.74
N TYR A 491 -39.52 -28.74 -27.96
CA TYR A 491 -38.12 -28.33 -28.03
C TYR A 491 -37.46 -28.43 -26.66
N ASN A 492 -36.13 -28.61 -26.65
CA ASN A 492 -35.33 -28.56 -25.43
C ASN A 492 -35.38 -27.16 -24.83
N LYS A 493 -35.48 -27.07 -23.50
CA LYS A 493 -35.43 -25.77 -22.79
C LYS A 493 -34.05 -25.13 -22.99
N VAL A 494 -34.04 -23.83 -23.23
CA VAL A 494 -32.80 -23.04 -23.27
C VAL A 494 -32.61 -22.40 -21.90
N ILE A 495 -31.46 -22.63 -21.26
CA ILE A 495 -31.12 -22.06 -19.97
C ILE A 495 -29.81 -21.31 -20.11
N GLU A 496 -29.83 -20.01 -19.87
CA GLU A 496 -28.66 -19.13 -19.95
C GLU A 496 -28.45 -18.40 -18.64
N ASN A 497 -27.20 -18.32 -18.18
CA ASN A 497 -26.83 -17.47 -17.04
C ASN A 497 -26.16 -16.21 -17.58
N ILE A 498 -26.80 -15.08 -17.39
CA ILE A 498 -26.31 -13.76 -17.77
C ILE A 498 -25.57 -13.17 -16.59
N VAL A 499 -24.25 -13.07 -16.76
CA VAL A 499 -23.39 -12.25 -15.89
C VAL A 499 -23.30 -10.86 -16.53
N ILE A 500 -23.77 -9.84 -15.80
CA ILE A 500 -23.75 -8.47 -16.29
C ILE A 500 -22.31 -7.95 -16.25
N PRO A 501 -21.72 -7.50 -17.38
CA PRO A 501 -20.44 -6.81 -17.38
C PRO A 501 -20.43 -5.68 -16.35
N ARG A 502 -19.38 -5.63 -15.53
CA ARG A 502 -19.27 -4.71 -14.41
C ARG A 502 -18.85 -3.29 -14.84
N VAL A 503 -19.20 -2.86 -16.06
CA VAL A 503 -18.77 -1.57 -16.64
C VAL A 503 -19.94 -0.59 -16.69
N ILE A 504 -19.77 0.63 -16.18
CA ILE A 504 -20.85 1.63 -16.10
C ILE A 504 -21.38 2.12 -17.47
N THR A 505 -20.59 2.00 -18.54
CA THR A 505 -20.92 2.48 -19.88
C THR A 505 -21.83 1.54 -20.68
N LYS A 506 -21.96 0.27 -20.27
CA LYS A 506 -22.59 -0.77 -21.08
C LYS A 506 -23.92 -1.23 -20.48
N LEU A 507 -25.02 -0.78 -21.08
CA LEU A 507 -26.39 -0.97 -20.54
C LEU A 507 -27.34 -1.72 -21.45
N GLU A 508 -26.85 -2.21 -22.59
CA GLU A 508 -27.62 -3.04 -23.50
C GLU A 508 -26.87 -4.33 -23.77
N PHE A 509 -27.55 -5.45 -23.57
CA PHE A 509 -27.00 -6.78 -23.81
C PHE A 509 -27.88 -7.54 -24.78
N LYS A 510 -27.24 -8.22 -25.73
CA LYS A 510 -27.91 -9.00 -26.77
C LYS A 510 -27.59 -10.48 -26.61
N TYR A 511 -28.61 -11.31 -26.43
CA TYR A 511 -28.49 -12.76 -26.30
C TYR A 511 -29.44 -13.47 -27.27
N ASN A 512 -28.89 -14.31 -28.14
CA ASN A 512 -29.70 -15.11 -29.04
C ASN A 512 -30.02 -16.45 -28.38
N LEU A 513 -31.29 -16.86 -28.44
CA LEU A 513 -31.78 -18.09 -27.81
C LEU A 513 -32.15 -19.09 -28.91
N GLU A 514 -31.43 -20.20 -29.01
CA GLU A 514 -31.64 -21.20 -30.06
C GLU A 514 -32.32 -22.47 -29.50
N PHE A 515 -33.51 -22.79 -30.02
CA PHE A 515 -34.25 -23.99 -29.69
C PHE A 515 -33.87 -25.16 -30.59
N THR A 516 -33.55 -26.30 -29.97
CA THR A 516 -33.33 -27.59 -30.65
C THR A 516 -34.54 -28.51 -30.45
N PRO A 517 -35.06 -29.17 -31.50
CA PRO A 517 -36.21 -30.08 -31.37
C PRO A 517 -35.89 -31.26 -30.46
N ILE A 518 -36.87 -31.71 -29.67
CA ILE A 518 -36.76 -32.98 -28.93
C ILE A 518 -36.88 -34.13 -29.94
N LEU A 519 -35.78 -34.84 -30.17
CA LEU A 519 -35.77 -36.05 -31.00
C LEU A 519 -36.46 -37.19 -30.24
N LEU A 520 -37.73 -37.44 -30.55
CA LEU A 520 -38.41 -38.65 -30.10
C LEU A 520 -37.84 -39.84 -30.88
N ALA A 521 -37.03 -40.67 -30.23
CA ALA A 521 -36.60 -41.95 -30.80
C ALA A 521 -37.82 -42.85 -31.00
N THR A 522 -38.30 -42.97 -32.23
CA THR A 522 -39.30 -43.99 -32.58
C THR A 522 -38.60 -45.35 -32.63
N THR A 523 -38.73 -46.16 -31.59
CA THR A 523 -38.39 -47.58 -31.66
C THR A 523 -39.38 -48.30 -32.58
N GLU A 524 -38.99 -48.54 -33.84
CA GLU A 524 -39.64 -49.57 -34.65
C GLU A 524 -39.22 -50.96 -34.17
N VAL A 525 -40.17 -51.73 -33.64
CA VAL A 525 -39.96 -53.15 -33.34
C VAL A 525 -40.04 -53.94 -34.64
N VAL A 526 -38.89 -54.20 -35.26
CA VAL A 526 -38.81 -55.11 -36.41
C VAL A 526 -38.86 -56.56 -35.93
N SER A 527 -39.97 -57.24 -36.21
CA SER A 527 -40.09 -58.68 -35.98
C SER A 527 -39.56 -59.50 -37.17
N LYS A 528 -38.67 -60.45 -36.85
CA LYS A 528 -38.24 -61.65 -37.61
C LYS A 528 -37.15 -61.55 -38.69
N LYS A 529 -36.08 -62.32 -38.43
CA LYS A 529 -35.29 -63.21 -39.31
C LYS A 529 -35.24 -62.81 -40.79
N ASP A 530 -34.19 -62.06 -41.15
CA ASP A 530 -33.08 -62.53 -41.98
C ASP A 530 -32.00 -61.43 -42.01
N SER A 531 -30.76 -61.82 -42.27
CA SER A 531 -29.56 -60.96 -42.24
C SER A 531 -29.73 -59.67 -43.06
N ILE A 532 -29.60 -58.51 -42.38
CA ILE A 532 -29.57 -57.20 -43.02
C ILE A 532 -28.10 -56.76 -43.16
N THR A 533 -27.67 -56.53 -44.40
CA THR A 533 -26.46 -55.77 -44.71
C THR A 533 -26.87 -54.30 -44.84
N ILE A 534 -26.38 -53.41 -43.97
CA ILE A 534 -26.66 -51.96 -44.08
C ILE A 534 -25.47 -51.28 -44.77
N GLN A 535 -25.76 -50.66 -45.92
CA GLN A 535 -24.94 -49.62 -46.54
C GLN A 535 -25.64 -48.29 -46.28
N ASN A 536 -24.97 -47.37 -45.58
CA ASN A 536 -25.32 -45.95 -45.36
C ASN A 536 -26.80 -45.64 -45.03
N SER A 537 -27.12 -45.41 -43.76
CA SER A 537 -28.14 -44.44 -43.33
C SER A 537 -28.14 -44.25 -41.81
N ASP A 538 -28.45 -43.02 -41.39
CA ASP A 538 -28.56 -42.54 -40.01
C ASP A 538 -29.72 -43.25 -39.25
N THR A 539 -29.44 -44.40 -38.64
CA THR A 539 -30.34 -45.06 -37.70
C THR A 539 -29.56 -45.61 -36.50
N ALA A 540 -29.93 -45.19 -35.29
CA ALA A 540 -29.39 -45.77 -34.05
C ALA A 540 -30.09 -47.10 -33.75
N ILE A 541 -29.32 -48.18 -33.63
CA ILE A 541 -29.80 -49.52 -33.25
C ILE A 541 -29.52 -49.74 -31.76
N VAL A 542 -30.54 -50.04 -30.96
CA VAL A 542 -30.37 -50.52 -29.57
C VAL A 542 -30.32 -52.05 -29.58
N ALA A 543 -29.13 -52.62 -29.36
CA ALA A 543 -28.98 -54.06 -29.14
C ALA A 543 -29.27 -54.41 -27.67
N SER A 544 -30.24 -55.28 -27.42
CA SER A 544 -30.50 -55.83 -26.09
C SER A 544 -29.53 -56.97 -25.79
N ASN A 545 -28.71 -56.77 -24.76
CA ASN A 545 -27.97 -57.77 -23.99
C ASN A 545 -27.45 -59.01 -24.75
N LYS A 546 -26.35 -58.83 -25.50
CA LYS A 546 -25.19 -59.75 -25.46
C LYS A 546 -24.00 -59.18 -26.23
N THR A 547 -22.83 -59.45 -25.66
CA THR A 547 -21.47 -59.01 -25.99
C THR A 547 -21.18 -58.90 -27.50
N ILE A 548 -20.74 -57.73 -27.93
CA ILE A 548 -20.01 -57.53 -29.19
C ILE A 548 -18.72 -56.79 -28.83
N GLU A 549 -17.58 -57.45 -29.01
CA GLU A 549 -16.28 -56.78 -29.13
C GLU A 549 -16.24 -56.09 -30.50
N ALA A 550 -16.18 -54.76 -30.50
CA ALA A 550 -15.91 -53.98 -31.70
C ALA A 550 -14.71 -53.07 -31.43
N ASN A 551 -13.64 -53.34 -32.17
CA ASN A 551 -12.41 -52.57 -32.22
C ASN A 551 -12.66 -51.36 -33.13
N ILE A 552 -12.73 -50.14 -32.58
CA ILE A 552 -12.90 -48.91 -33.37
C ILE A 552 -11.96 -47.82 -32.84
N ASP A 553 -11.13 -47.34 -33.77
CA ASP A 553 -10.17 -46.26 -33.64
C ASP A 553 -10.87 -44.90 -33.93
N THR A 554 -10.50 -43.85 -33.19
CA THR A 554 -10.85 -42.41 -33.32
C THR A 554 -12.28 -41.88 -33.03
N THR A 555 -12.31 -40.88 -32.12
CA THR A 555 -13.25 -39.75 -31.92
C THR A 555 -14.74 -39.91 -32.21
N SER A 556 -15.55 -40.05 -31.15
CA SER A 556 -16.89 -39.43 -30.97
C SER A 556 -17.36 -39.58 -29.51
N GLN A 557 -17.94 -38.51 -28.94
CA GLN A 557 -18.49 -38.45 -27.58
C GLN A 557 -19.86 -39.16 -27.51
N ILE A 558 -20.10 -39.93 -26.44
CA ILE A 558 -21.43 -40.40 -26.03
C ILE A 558 -21.93 -39.51 -24.90
N ILE A 559 -23.11 -38.91 -25.08
CA ILE A 559 -23.90 -38.23 -24.05
C ILE A 559 -24.83 -39.27 -23.41
N ALA A 560 -24.82 -39.39 -22.09
CA ALA A 560 -25.84 -40.12 -21.34
C ALA A 560 -26.59 -39.13 -20.44
N GLU A 561 -27.83 -38.80 -20.83
CA GLU A 561 -28.80 -38.13 -19.99
C GLU A 561 -29.58 -39.15 -19.16
N ASN A 562 -29.84 -38.85 -17.89
CA ASN A 562 -30.90 -39.48 -17.11
C ASN A 562 -31.70 -38.40 -16.39
N TYR A 563 -32.96 -38.24 -16.81
CA TYR A 563 -34.02 -37.55 -16.05
C TYR A 563 -34.91 -38.61 -15.39
N THR A 564 -35.16 -38.48 -14.08
CA THR A 564 -36.52 -38.66 -13.54
C THR A 564 -36.64 -38.09 -12.13
N ASP A 565 -37.62 -37.21 -11.97
CA ASP A 565 -38.10 -36.64 -10.71
C ASP A 565 -39.09 -37.57 -9.99
N SER A 566 -39.14 -37.37 -8.65
CA SER A 566 -40.27 -37.57 -7.74
C SER A 566 -40.47 -38.94 -7.08
N ILE A 567 -40.16 -39.01 -5.77
CA ILE A 567 -41.12 -39.22 -4.64
C ILE A 567 -40.32 -39.57 -3.36
N HIS A 568 -40.61 -38.83 -2.29
CA HIS A 568 -40.33 -39.08 -0.84
C HIS A 568 -39.01 -39.75 -0.42
N GLN A 569 -38.22 -39.02 0.38
CA GLN A 569 -37.27 -39.63 1.32
C GLN A 569 -37.34 -38.97 2.70
N GLU A 570 -38.01 -39.67 3.61
CA GLU A 570 -37.54 -39.80 4.98
C GLU A 570 -36.37 -40.80 4.97
N THR A 571 -35.21 -40.34 5.45
CA THR A 571 -34.14 -41.10 6.13
C THR A 571 -33.31 -42.19 5.41
N THR A 572 -32.00 -41.88 5.36
CA THR A 572 -30.81 -42.73 5.63
C THR A 572 -30.28 -43.77 4.63
N ASN A 573 -28.96 -43.63 4.42
CA ASN A 573 -27.92 -44.61 4.11
C ASN A 573 -27.69 -45.01 2.66
N LEU A 574 -26.54 -44.55 2.14
CA LEU A 574 -25.83 -45.18 1.04
C LEU A 574 -24.36 -45.31 1.47
N ILE A 575 -23.83 -46.54 1.38
CA ILE A 575 -22.64 -46.90 0.60
C ILE A 575 -22.03 -48.18 1.20
N ALA A 576 -22.13 -49.27 0.44
CA ALA A 576 -21.04 -50.22 0.23
C ALA A 576 -21.32 -51.02 -1.06
N GLU A 577 -20.23 -51.35 -1.77
CA GLU A 577 -20.11 -52.28 -2.90
C GLU A 577 -20.44 -51.71 -4.30
N ASN A 578 -19.59 -51.82 -5.33
CA ASN A 578 -18.26 -52.41 -5.45
C ASN A 578 -17.63 -51.92 -6.75
N THR A 579 -16.30 -51.76 -6.74
CA THR A 579 -15.46 -51.67 -7.94
C THR A 579 -14.68 -52.97 -8.02
N GLU A 580 -14.80 -53.71 -9.13
CA GLU A 580 -13.82 -54.69 -9.65
C GLU A 580 -14.10 -54.77 -11.16
N GLN A 581 -13.15 -54.73 -12.10
CA GLN A 581 -11.83 -55.34 -12.14
C GLN A 581 -11.00 -54.69 -13.28
N ILE A 582 -9.68 -54.80 -13.26
CA ILE A 582 -8.85 -55.42 -14.33
C ILE A 582 -7.39 -55.50 -13.83
N VAL A 583 -6.91 -56.73 -13.69
CA VAL A 583 -5.50 -57.12 -13.82
C VAL A 583 -5.48 -58.27 -14.80
N THR A 584 -4.72 -58.15 -15.89
CA THR A 584 -3.63 -59.10 -16.21
C THR A 584 -2.91 -58.66 -17.48
N GLU A 585 -1.59 -58.53 -17.40
CA GLU A 585 -0.70 -59.39 -18.19
C GLU A 585 0.75 -59.44 -17.66
N ASN A 586 1.21 -60.69 -17.56
CA ASN A 586 2.57 -61.21 -17.67
C ASN A 586 3.45 -61.50 -16.42
N ASN A 587 3.47 -62.81 -16.14
CA ASN A 587 4.21 -63.61 -15.17
C ASN A 587 5.68 -63.87 -15.54
N ASN A 588 6.50 -64.16 -14.52
CA ASN A 588 7.40 -65.33 -14.34
C ASN A 588 8.63 -64.95 -13.45
N ALA A 589 9.08 -65.67 -12.42
CA ALA A 589 8.64 -66.89 -11.74
C ALA A 589 9.42 -67.12 -10.41
N THR A 590 8.79 -67.85 -9.47
CA THR A 590 9.33 -68.85 -8.50
C THR A 590 10.10 -68.47 -7.20
N THR A 591 9.32 -68.38 -6.11
CA THR A 591 9.36 -69.13 -4.80
C THR A 591 10.66 -69.39 -4.01
N VAL A 592 10.69 -68.99 -2.72
CA VAL A 592 10.57 -69.87 -1.51
C VAL A 592 10.11 -69.07 -0.25
N ASN A 593 8.96 -69.50 0.31
CA ASN A 593 8.41 -69.48 1.68
C ASN A 593 8.52 -68.28 2.65
N GLY A 594 7.34 -67.69 2.92
CA GLY A 594 6.75 -67.65 4.27
C GLY A 594 6.65 -66.28 4.94
N GLN A 595 5.58 -65.51 4.71
CA GLN A 595 5.23 -64.33 5.53
C GLN A 595 3.79 -63.81 5.37
N ASN A 596 3.21 -63.42 6.51
CA ASN A 596 2.26 -62.34 6.79
C ASN A 596 0.76 -62.42 6.41
N ASN A 597 -0.06 -62.52 7.46
CA ASN A 597 -1.44 -62.02 7.57
C ASN A 597 -1.41 -60.81 8.52
N GLN A 598 -1.90 -59.63 8.13
CA GLN A 598 -2.16 -58.55 9.09
C GLN A 598 -3.36 -57.68 8.71
N LEU A 599 -4.17 -57.42 9.74
CA LEU A 599 -5.52 -56.88 9.77
C LEU A 599 -5.59 -55.34 9.88
N VAL A 600 -6.72 -54.84 9.39
CA VAL A 600 -7.30 -53.48 9.49
C VAL A 600 -8.31 -53.42 10.65
N SER A 601 -8.48 -52.27 11.34
CA SER A 601 -9.78 -51.61 11.64
C SER A 601 -9.76 -50.50 12.73
N GLU A 602 -10.75 -49.60 12.63
CA GLU A 602 -11.26 -48.54 13.56
C GLU A 602 -10.53 -47.17 13.56
N LYS A 603 -11.16 -45.98 13.61
CA LYS A 603 -12.55 -45.49 13.81
C LYS A 603 -12.61 -43.99 13.41
N LYS A 604 -13.76 -43.47 12.97
CA LYS A 604 -14.03 -42.03 12.73
C LYS A 604 -15.52 -41.75 13.03
N ASP A 605 -15.82 -40.69 13.79
CA ASP A 605 -17.11 -39.94 13.77
C ASP A 605 -17.03 -38.66 14.64
N SER A 606 -17.28 -37.49 14.03
CA SER A 606 -17.85 -36.28 14.66
C SER A 606 -18.21 -35.16 13.64
N LEU A 607 -19.36 -34.48 13.86
CA LEU A 607 -19.83 -33.16 13.36
C LEU A 607 -20.38 -33.12 11.90
N ILE A 608 -21.51 -32.49 11.49
CA ILE A 608 -22.17 -31.17 11.74
C ILE A 608 -23.67 -31.31 11.29
N ALA A 609 -24.72 -30.67 11.87
CA ALA A 609 -25.25 -29.35 11.44
C ALA A 609 -26.44 -28.76 12.24
N GLU A 610 -26.41 -27.42 12.39
CA GLU A 610 -27.52 -26.45 12.52
C GLU A 610 -28.16 -26.21 11.12
N ASN A 611 -29.48 -26.28 10.88
CA ASN A 611 -30.61 -25.36 11.16
C ASN A 611 -30.78 -24.12 10.25
N THR A 612 -31.90 -24.09 9.50
CA THR A 612 -32.86 -22.95 9.32
C THR A 612 -33.99 -23.40 8.35
N VAL A 613 -35.31 -23.08 8.45
CA VAL A 613 -36.13 -22.30 9.39
C VAL A 613 -37.65 -22.54 9.09
N ASN A 614 -38.52 -22.23 10.09
CA ASN A 614 -39.91 -21.71 10.05
C ASN A 614 -41.15 -22.54 10.50
N ASN A 615 -41.87 -21.92 11.45
CA ASN A 615 -43.32 -21.80 11.66
C ASN A 615 -44.20 -23.05 11.92
N GLN A 616 -44.76 -23.20 13.14
CA GLN A 616 -46.05 -22.62 13.57
C GLN A 616 -46.52 -23.18 14.95
N HIS A 617 -47.08 -22.28 15.77
CA HIS A 617 -48.17 -22.45 16.74
C HIS A 617 -48.41 -23.80 17.47
N ASN A 618 -48.35 -23.82 18.81
CA ASN A 618 -49.48 -23.52 19.72
C ASN A 618 -49.23 -24.02 21.16
N VAL A 619 -49.44 -23.11 22.14
CA VAL A 619 -50.30 -23.27 23.33
C VAL A 619 -50.08 -24.51 24.22
N THR A 620 -49.57 -24.33 25.46
CA THR A 620 -50.35 -24.21 26.73
C THR A 620 -49.43 -24.37 27.95
N ASN A 621 -49.68 -23.53 28.98
CA ASN A 621 -49.79 -23.84 30.43
C ASN A 621 -48.85 -24.92 31.03
N THR A 622 -48.19 -24.74 32.18
CA THR A 622 -48.74 -24.23 33.44
C THR A 622 -47.63 -24.12 34.49
N GLU A 623 -47.69 -23.04 35.27
CA GLU A 623 -47.44 -22.90 36.71
C GLU A 623 -46.78 -24.06 37.48
N THR A 624 -45.74 -23.74 38.27
CA THR A 624 -45.79 -23.62 39.75
C THR A 624 -44.36 -23.33 40.28
N ASN A 625 -44.11 -22.16 40.90
CA ASN A 625 -44.12 -21.90 42.36
C ASN A 625 -43.20 -22.88 43.14
N ASN A 626 -42.30 -22.47 44.05
CA ASN A 626 -42.22 -21.27 44.87
C ASN A 626 -40.94 -21.31 45.75
N ASN A 627 -40.64 -20.15 46.37
CA ASN A 627 -39.93 -19.94 47.66
C ASN A 627 -38.53 -19.26 47.66
N ASN A 628 -38.56 -17.92 47.57
CA ASN A 628 -38.34 -16.91 48.62
C ASN A 628 -37.27 -17.04 49.74
N VAL A 629 -36.83 -15.82 50.15
CA VAL A 629 -36.33 -15.32 51.46
C VAL A 629 -34.81 -15.10 51.55
N VAL A 630 -34.28 -13.88 51.33
CA VAL A 630 -34.06 -12.74 52.27
C VAL A 630 -32.96 -13.04 53.32
N ALA A 631 -31.74 -12.55 53.09
CA ALA A 631 -31.08 -11.34 53.64
C ALA A 631 -30.44 -11.51 55.03
N THR A 632 -29.15 -11.14 55.18
CA THR A 632 -28.64 -10.06 56.06
C THR A 632 -27.13 -10.19 56.40
N ASN A 633 -26.44 -9.05 56.21
CA ASN A 633 -25.53 -8.37 57.15
C ASN A 633 -24.08 -8.84 57.45
N ASN A 634 -23.20 -7.86 57.20
CA ASN A 634 -22.17 -7.27 58.07
C ASN A 634 -20.69 -7.65 57.94
N THR A 635 -19.97 -6.58 57.60
CA THR A 635 -18.57 -6.18 57.83
C THR A 635 -18.10 -6.31 59.28
N GLU A 636 -16.83 -6.68 59.50
CA GLU A 636 -15.75 -5.80 60.00
C GLU A 636 -14.45 -6.59 60.32
N ASN A 637 -13.29 -6.06 59.85
CA ASN A 637 -12.01 -5.78 60.54
C ASN A 637 -11.41 -6.82 61.55
N SER A 638 -10.09 -7.03 61.68
CA SER A 638 -8.93 -6.15 61.51
C SER A 638 -7.59 -6.89 61.67
N ALA A 639 -6.56 -6.31 61.04
CA ALA A 639 -5.11 -6.29 61.27
C ALA A 639 -4.49 -6.73 62.63
N GLN A 640 -3.21 -7.19 62.58
CA GLN A 640 -2.00 -6.52 63.13
C GLN A 640 -0.78 -7.48 63.18
N ILE A 641 0.39 -7.21 62.55
CA ILE A 641 1.57 -6.37 62.90
C ILE A 641 2.71 -7.10 63.69
N LYS A 642 3.94 -7.03 63.12
CA LYS A 642 5.33 -6.95 63.68
C LYS A 642 6.17 -8.18 64.11
N THR A 643 7.43 -8.11 63.63
CA THR A 643 8.77 -8.47 64.20
C THR A 643 9.05 -9.96 64.48
N THR A 644 10.23 -10.54 64.17
CA THR A 644 11.55 -10.21 64.77
C THR A 644 12.70 -10.90 64.01
N GLU A 645 13.91 -10.35 64.18
CA GLU A 645 15.24 -10.77 63.73
C GLU A 645 15.71 -12.17 64.19
N ASN A 646 16.67 -12.75 63.44
CA ASN A 646 17.85 -13.49 63.94
C ASN A 646 18.77 -13.79 62.73
N THR A 647 19.82 -13.01 62.43
CA THR A 647 21.22 -13.06 62.92
C THR A 647 22.04 -14.34 62.66
N ASN A 648 23.08 -14.13 61.87
CA ASN A 648 24.51 -14.49 62.05
C ASN A 648 25.13 -15.80 61.52
N ASN A 649 26.14 -15.55 60.65
CA ASN A 649 27.51 -16.10 60.58
C ASN A 649 27.69 -17.61 60.33
N SER A 650 28.58 -18.05 59.44
CA SER A 650 30.04 -17.79 59.43
C SER A 650 30.61 -18.21 58.06
N GLN A 651 31.46 -17.42 57.39
CA GLN A 651 32.94 -17.55 57.33
C GLN A 651 33.45 -19.00 57.07
N SER A 652 34.42 -19.29 56.19
CA SER A 652 35.57 -18.49 55.73
C SER A 652 36.31 -19.17 54.57
N ASN A 653 36.93 -18.32 53.72
CA ASN A 653 38.31 -18.36 53.17
C ASN A 653 38.77 -19.52 52.25
N ASN A 654 39.07 -19.25 50.98
CA ASN A 654 40.28 -18.61 50.39
C ASN A 654 41.52 -19.50 50.35
N THR A 655 42.00 -19.85 49.14
CA THR A 655 43.35 -19.58 48.60
C THR A 655 43.48 -20.17 47.18
N GLN A 656 43.65 -19.33 46.15
CA GLN A 656 44.90 -18.92 45.48
C GLN A 656 45.53 -19.92 44.49
N ASN A 657 45.49 -19.51 43.22
CA ASN A 657 46.48 -19.59 42.12
C ASN A 657 47.68 -20.55 42.23
N ILE A 658 48.02 -21.23 41.11
CA ILE A 658 49.19 -20.97 40.22
C ILE A 658 49.52 -22.21 39.35
N VAL A 659 49.30 -22.05 38.03
CA VAL A 659 50.21 -22.32 36.87
C VAL A 659 50.56 -23.75 36.38
N ALA A 660 50.42 -23.85 35.04
CA ALA A 660 51.17 -24.62 34.01
C ALA A 660 50.76 -26.05 33.62
N ASN A 661 50.14 -26.12 32.42
CA ASN A 661 50.61 -26.85 31.22
C ASN A 661 51.57 -28.05 31.40
N ASN A 662 51.15 -29.26 31.00
CA ASN A 662 51.46 -29.83 29.68
C ASN A 662 51.02 -31.30 29.56
N ASN A 663 50.39 -31.60 28.42
CA ASN A 663 50.44 -32.82 27.58
C ASN A 663 50.80 -34.17 28.24
N ALA A 664 49.94 -35.18 28.04
CA ALA A 664 50.10 -36.16 26.94
C ALA A 664 48.98 -37.21 26.95
N ASN A 665 48.53 -37.56 25.74
CA ASN A 665 47.67 -38.69 25.40
C ASN A 665 48.21 -40.03 25.90
N THR A 666 47.30 -40.94 26.29
CA THR A 666 47.25 -42.32 25.78
C THR A 666 45.88 -42.95 25.99
N ASN A 667 45.45 -43.72 25.00
CA ASN A 667 44.20 -44.48 24.90
C ASN A 667 44.30 -45.89 25.53
N GLN A 668 43.12 -46.50 25.68
CA GLN A 668 42.76 -47.90 26.04
C GLN A 668 42.62 -48.16 27.55
N VAL A 669 41.60 -48.87 28.05
CA VAL A 669 41.09 -50.19 27.63
C VAL A 669 39.60 -50.34 28.01
N ALA A 670 38.84 -51.08 27.19
CA ALA A 670 37.50 -51.54 27.47
C ALA A 670 37.48 -52.81 28.34
N THR A 671 36.53 -52.93 29.26
CA THR A 671 36.04 -54.22 29.78
C THR A 671 34.52 -54.20 29.94
N ASN A 672 33.88 -55.23 29.36
CA ASN A 672 32.46 -55.56 29.46
C ASN A 672 32.18 -56.35 30.75
N ASN A 673 31.07 -56.08 31.45
CA ASN A 673 29.87 -56.95 31.51
C ASN A 673 28.95 -56.63 32.72
N SER A 674 27.72 -56.24 32.37
CA SER A 674 26.44 -56.84 32.80
C SER A 674 26.06 -56.87 34.29
N ASN A 675 25.15 -55.97 34.67
CA ASN A 675 23.82 -56.39 35.14
C ASN A 675 22.79 -55.26 35.01
N SER A 676 21.62 -55.65 34.53
CA SER A 676 20.49 -54.84 34.08
C SER A 676 19.75 -54.12 35.20
N VAL A 677 19.60 -52.81 35.05
CA VAL A 677 18.41 -52.06 35.46
C VAL A 677 17.90 -51.39 34.20
N ALA A 678 16.61 -51.55 33.89
CA ALA A 678 15.99 -50.98 32.70
C ALA A 678 16.22 -49.46 32.66
N ASN A 679 16.97 -48.99 31.65
CA ASN A 679 17.13 -47.57 31.38
C ASN A 679 15.75 -46.99 31.04
N LYS A 680 15.23 -46.12 31.90
CA LYS A 680 14.18 -45.17 31.50
C LYS A 680 14.84 -44.20 30.52
N ASP A 681 14.47 -44.28 29.24
CA ASP A 681 14.92 -43.30 28.24
C ASP A 681 14.48 -41.90 28.67
N ILE A 682 15.44 -40.99 28.86
CA ILE A 682 15.18 -39.58 29.16
C ILE A 682 15.14 -38.83 27.83
N TYR A 683 14.01 -38.22 27.52
CA TYR A 683 13.86 -37.37 26.34
C TYR A 683 14.18 -35.92 26.70
N VAL A 684 15.04 -35.27 25.91
CA VAL A 684 15.46 -33.88 26.13
C VAL A 684 14.96 -32.98 25.01
N ALA A 685 14.13 -31.99 25.34
CA ALA A 685 13.74 -30.91 24.44
C ALA A 685 14.64 -29.68 24.68
N LYS A 686 15.18 -29.10 23.60
CA LYS A 686 16.05 -27.90 23.63
C LYS A 686 15.45 -26.78 22.80
N SER A 687 15.76 -25.53 23.17
CA SER A 687 15.47 -24.37 22.33
C SER A 687 16.23 -24.44 20.99
N ILE A 688 15.61 -23.91 19.95
CA ILE A 688 16.12 -23.94 18.57
C ILE A 688 16.62 -22.54 18.19
N PHE A 689 17.88 -22.38 17.79
CA PHE A 689 18.48 -21.08 17.52
C PHE A 689 18.46 -20.69 16.04
N PHE A 690 18.47 -19.38 15.79
CA PHE A 690 18.40 -18.79 14.46
C PHE A 690 19.47 -17.71 14.22
N ASP A 691 19.81 -17.53 12.95
CA ASP A 691 20.69 -16.45 12.51
C ASP A 691 19.98 -15.09 12.54
N PHE A 692 20.77 -14.00 12.48
CA PHE A 692 20.24 -12.64 12.50
C PHE A 692 19.28 -12.38 11.33
N ALA A 693 18.16 -11.70 11.62
CA ALA A 693 17.11 -11.37 10.65
C ALA A 693 16.61 -12.57 9.79
N SER A 694 16.73 -13.80 10.31
CA SER A 694 16.42 -15.01 9.54
C SER A 694 15.55 -15.99 10.33
N TYR A 695 14.69 -16.71 9.61
CA TYR A 695 13.95 -17.89 10.08
C TYR A 695 14.40 -19.19 9.39
N SER A 696 15.49 -19.14 8.62
CA SER A 696 16.01 -20.31 7.89
C SER A 696 16.60 -21.35 8.85
N LEU A 697 16.25 -22.62 8.64
CA LEU A 697 16.73 -23.73 9.46
C LEU A 697 18.12 -24.22 9.01
N ASN A 698 19.15 -23.88 9.79
CA ASN A 698 20.51 -24.38 9.57
C ASN A 698 20.70 -25.82 10.12
N ASN A 699 21.88 -26.41 9.90
CA ASN A 699 22.15 -27.81 10.29
C ASN A 699 22.04 -28.06 11.80
N ASN A 700 22.39 -27.08 12.63
CA ASN A 700 22.29 -27.19 14.08
C ASN A 700 20.82 -27.14 14.50
N SER A 701 20.06 -26.16 13.99
CA SER A 701 18.61 -26.03 14.23
C SER A 701 17.87 -27.31 13.80
N LYS A 702 18.20 -27.88 12.63
CA LYS A 702 17.63 -29.16 12.17
C LYS A 702 17.94 -30.33 13.11
N THR A 703 19.16 -30.38 13.67
CA THR A 703 19.54 -31.43 14.63
C THR A 703 18.72 -31.36 15.91
N ASP A 704 18.46 -30.15 16.42
CA ASP A 704 17.65 -29.96 17.62
C ASP A 704 16.15 -30.19 17.35
N ILE A 705 15.66 -29.83 16.16
CA ILE A 705 14.29 -30.16 15.73
C ILE A 705 14.10 -31.68 15.56
N GLU A 706 15.10 -32.42 15.08
CA GLU A 706 15.05 -33.89 14.97
C GLU A 706 14.96 -34.56 16.36
N ARG A 707 15.56 -33.98 17.40
CA ARG A 707 15.38 -34.46 18.79
C ARG A 707 13.94 -34.26 19.28
N LEU A 708 13.37 -33.08 18.99
CA LEU A 708 11.98 -32.78 19.29
C LEU A 708 11.02 -33.72 18.53
N TYR A 709 11.27 -33.96 17.24
CA TYR A 709 10.52 -34.91 16.43
C TYR A 709 10.51 -36.32 17.04
N ASN A 710 11.67 -36.85 17.42
CA ASN A 710 11.76 -38.18 18.05
C ASN A 710 10.97 -38.24 19.38
N THR A 711 10.97 -37.15 20.15
CA THR A 711 10.20 -37.05 21.40
C THR A 711 8.69 -37.05 21.14
N LEU A 712 8.22 -36.27 20.16
CA LEU A 712 6.81 -36.19 19.76
C LEU A 712 6.29 -37.47 19.11
N LYS A 713 7.17 -38.17 18.39
CA LYS A 713 6.89 -39.48 17.79
C LYS A 713 6.75 -40.58 18.86
N ALA A 714 7.63 -40.58 19.86
CA ALA A 714 7.58 -41.53 20.97
C ALA A 714 6.39 -41.28 21.91
N ASN A 715 5.81 -40.08 21.91
CA ASN A 715 4.71 -39.68 22.79
C ASN A 715 3.53 -39.10 21.97
N PRO A 716 2.66 -39.94 21.38
CA PRO A 716 1.59 -39.49 20.48
C PRO A 716 0.56 -38.52 21.08
N GLU A 717 0.36 -38.55 22.40
CA GLU A 717 -0.56 -37.67 23.13
C GLU A 717 0.05 -36.32 23.53
N LEU A 718 1.37 -36.15 23.37
CA LEU A 718 2.07 -34.95 23.83
C LEU A 718 1.77 -33.77 22.89
N THR A 719 1.32 -32.65 23.46
CA THR A 719 1.19 -31.38 22.73
C THR A 719 2.34 -30.47 23.14
N VAL A 720 2.83 -29.66 22.20
CA VAL A 720 3.90 -28.69 22.47
C VAL A 720 3.51 -27.29 22.05
N GLU A 721 3.93 -26.32 22.84
CA GLU A 721 3.97 -24.92 22.47
C GLU A 721 5.37 -24.56 21.96
N ILE A 722 5.39 -23.88 20.83
CA ILE A 722 6.58 -23.42 20.13
C ILE A 722 6.53 -21.89 20.11
N SER A 723 7.38 -21.28 20.92
CA SER A 723 7.39 -19.84 21.17
C SER A 723 8.58 -19.20 20.49
N GLY A 724 8.35 -18.40 19.45
CA GLY A 724 9.41 -17.69 18.73
C GLY A 724 9.83 -16.42 19.43
N HIS A 725 11.13 -16.12 19.38
CA HIS A 725 11.76 -14.92 19.94
C HIS A 725 12.73 -14.27 18.94
N THR A 726 12.96 -12.98 19.12
CA THR A 726 14.00 -12.21 18.44
C THR A 726 14.97 -11.58 19.45
N ASP A 727 16.02 -10.96 18.93
CA ASP A 727 16.84 -10.05 19.73
C ASP A 727 16.25 -8.63 19.65
N SER A 728 16.87 -7.67 20.34
CA SER A 728 16.37 -6.29 20.41
C SER A 728 16.72 -5.43 19.19
N LYS A 729 17.18 -6.00 18.08
CA LYS A 729 17.51 -5.24 16.88
C LYS A 729 16.33 -5.31 15.93
N GLY A 730 15.52 -4.27 16.01
CA GLY A 730 14.45 -3.99 15.08
C GLY A 730 13.30 -3.27 15.75
N ASN A 731 12.35 -2.77 14.97
CA ASN A 731 11.04 -2.38 15.48
C ASN A 731 10.32 -3.62 16.05
N PRO A 732 9.41 -3.41 17.02
CA PRO A 732 8.70 -4.50 17.68
C PRO A 732 7.85 -5.36 16.73
N GLU A 733 7.25 -4.77 15.69
CA GLU A 733 6.33 -5.46 14.78
C GLU A 733 7.03 -6.46 13.87
N TYR A 734 8.13 -6.05 13.25
CA TYR A 734 9.01 -6.97 12.55
C TYR A 734 9.47 -8.10 13.47
N ASN A 735 9.88 -7.75 14.69
CA ASN A 735 10.35 -8.74 15.65
C ASN A 735 9.23 -9.75 15.98
N ARG A 736 7.97 -9.28 16.09
CA ARG A 736 6.78 -10.12 16.23
C ARG A 736 6.62 -11.04 15.01
N ILE A 737 6.60 -10.51 13.79
CA ILE A 737 6.45 -11.28 12.54
C ILE A 737 7.59 -12.30 12.36
N LEU A 738 8.84 -11.89 12.55
CA LEU A 738 10.01 -12.77 12.44
C LEU A 738 9.95 -13.89 13.49
N SER A 739 9.54 -13.57 14.71
CA SER A 739 9.35 -14.58 15.75
C SER A 739 8.28 -15.60 15.37
N GLU A 740 7.19 -15.14 14.74
CA GLU A 740 6.14 -16.01 14.21
C GLU A 740 6.66 -16.89 13.07
N GLN A 741 7.39 -16.33 12.12
CA GLN A 741 8.00 -17.05 11.00
C GLN A 741 8.98 -18.13 11.48
N ARG A 742 9.76 -17.85 12.53
CA ARG A 742 10.65 -18.85 13.17
C ARG A 742 9.87 -20.01 13.78
N ALA A 743 8.79 -19.71 14.51
CA ALA A 743 7.92 -20.75 15.06
C ALA A 743 7.24 -21.57 13.95
N LYS A 744 6.77 -20.91 12.89
CA LYS A 744 6.20 -21.55 11.69
C LYS A 744 7.22 -22.43 10.95
N ALA A 745 8.49 -22.01 10.86
CA ALA A 745 9.54 -22.82 10.24
C ALA A 745 9.74 -24.16 10.96
N VAL A 746 9.72 -24.16 12.30
CA VAL A 746 9.79 -25.39 13.12
C VAL A 746 8.53 -26.24 12.93
N LEU A 747 7.34 -25.63 12.97
CA LEU A 747 6.06 -26.30 12.71
C LEU A 747 6.05 -27.00 11.35
N THR A 748 6.46 -26.29 10.29
CA THR A 748 6.51 -26.82 8.91
C THR A 748 7.47 -28.00 8.82
N TYR A 749 8.65 -27.91 9.45
CA TYR A 749 9.60 -29.01 9.47
C TYR A 749 9.04 -30.26 10.16
N LEU A 750 8.46 -30.11 11.36
CA LEU A 750 7.86 -31.23 12.10
C LEU A 750 6.65 -31.84 11.37
N SER A 751 5.84 -30.99 10.74
CA SER A 751 4.68 -31.43 9.94
C SER A 751 5.11 -32.25 8.72
N SER A 752 6.19 -31.83 8.04
CA SER A 752 6.76 -32.57 6.90
C SER A 752 7.24 -33.98 7.28
N LYS A 753 7.53 -34.22 8.56
CA LYS A 753 7.95 -35.51 9.13
C LYS A 753 6.77 -36.34 9.69
N GLY A 754 5.54 -35.86 9.53
CA GLY A 754 4.32 -36.59 9.90
C GLY A 754 3.78 -36.29 11.31
N ILE A 755 4.26 -35.25 11.99
CA ILE A 755 3.61 -34.76 13.23
C ILE A 755 2.39 -33.93 12.86
N ALA A 756 1.22 -34.27 13.41
CA ALA A 756 -0.02 -33.53 13.13
C ALA A 756 0.06 -32.08 13.62
N LYS A 757 -0.29 -31.11 12.77
CA LYS A 757 -0.27 -29.67 13.08
C LYS A 757 -1.03 -29.32 14.37
N GLY A 758 -2.16 -29.98 14.63
CA GLY A 758 -2.97 -29.77 15.84
C GLY A 758 -2.28 -30.13 17.17
N ARG A 759 -1.11 -30.78 17.14
CA ARG A 759 -0.29 -31.08 18.33
C ARG A 759 0.75 -30.00 18.63
N ILE A 760 0.77 -28.92 17.85
CA ILE A 760 1.74 -27.85 17.95
C ILE A 760 0.98 -26.52 18.04
N ILE A 761 1.19 -25.78 19.12
CA ILE A 761 0.68 -24.42 19.32
C ILE A 761 1.84 -23.46 19.08
N ILE A 762 1.64 -22.42 18.27
CA ILE A 762 2.69 -21.41 18.03
C ILE A 762 2.39 -20.13 18.81
N LYS A 763 3.45 -19.46 19.28
CA LYS A 763 3.40 -18.10 19.84
C LYS A 763 4.49 -17.24 19.22
N ALA A 764 4.15 -16.00 18.91
CA ALA A 764 5.07 -14.97 18.45
C ALA A 764 5.31 -14.01 19.62
N LEU A 765 6.52 -13.98 20.16
CA LEU A 765 6.85 -13.18 21.37
C LEU A 765 7.79 -12.01 21.07
N GLY A 766 8.21 -11.85 19.81
CA GLY A 766 9.11 -10.77 19.39
C GLY A 766 10.32 -10.61 20.30
N GLU A 767 10.61 -9.37 20.69
CA GLU A 767 11.73 -9.00 21.56
C GLU A 767 11.37 -8.94 23.06
N GLU A 768 10.18 -9.37 23.46
CA GLU A 768 9.64 -9.10 24.80
C GLU A 768 10.25 -9.98 25.91
N GLN A 769 10.93 -11.07 25.54
CA GLN A 769 11.43 -12.09 26.48
C GLN A 769 12.89 -12.48 26.22
N HIS A 770 13.77 -11.48 26.36
CA HIS A 770 15.22 -11.68 26.34
C HIS A 770 15.70 -12.51 27.53
N ILE A 771 16.49 -13.53 27.26
CA ILE A 771 17.15 -14.36 28.28
C ILE A 771 18.60 -13.91 28.53
N ALA A 772 19.17 -13.13 27.62
CA ALA A 772 20.50 -12.54 27.72
C ALA A 772 20.50 -11.05 27.34
N ILE A 773 21.50 -10.29 27.79
CA ILE A 773 21.64 -8.87 27.46
C ILE A 773 21.93 -8.68 25.97
N ASN A 774 21.24 -7.74 25.31
CA ASN A 774 21.49 -7.44 23.90
C ASN A 774 22.65 -6.44 23.68
N GLU A 775 22.99 -5.70 24.73
CA GLU A 775 24.02 -4.67 24.77
C GLU A 775 24.85 -4.82 26.06
N ASN A 776 26.13 -4.46 25.98
CA ASN A 776 27.03 -4.45 27.12
C ASN A 776 26.71 -3.27 28.04
N PRO A 777 27.15 -3.30 29.32
CA PRO A 777 26.91 -2.20 30.26
C PRO A 777 27.43 -0.83 29.81
N ASP A 778 28.38 -0.78 28.87
CA ASP A 778 28.93 0.44 28.28
C ASP A 778 28.10 0.97 27.07
N GLY A 779 26.95 0.34 26.78
CA GLY A 779 26.08 0.65 25.65
C GLY A 779 26.58 0.10 24.32
N SER A 780 27.71 -0.62 24.29
CA SER A 780 28.18 -1.27 23.07
C SER A 780 27.36 -2.52 22.74
N ASP A 781 27.31 -2.85 21.46
CA ASP A 781 26.57 -4.00 20.95
C ASP A 781 27.07 -5.33 21.58
N ASN A 782 26.16 -6.23 22.00
CA ASN A 782 26.52 -7.55 22.53
C ASN A 782 25.99 -8.71 21.64
N PRO A 783 26.74 -9.08 20.57
CA PRO A 783 26.33 -10.12 19.63
C PRO A 783 26.09 -11.49 20.28
N ASN A 784 26.84 -11.82 21.33
CA ASN A 784 26.77 -13.12 21.99
C ASN A 784 25.47 -13.26 22.79
N GLY A 785 25.05 -12.21 23.49
CA GLY A 785 23.76 -12.22 24.19
C GLY A 785 22.58 -12.18 23.21
N ARG A 786 22.67 -11.39 22.13
CA ARG A 786 21.63 -11.39 21.08
C ARG A 786 21.45 -12.76 20.42
N GLN A 787 22.54 -13.51 20.22
CA GLN A 787 22.45 -14.86 19.67
C GLN A 787 21.60 -15.79 20.53
N LEU A 788 21.65 -15.65 21.86
CA LEU A 788 20.82 -16.44 22.77
C LEU A 788 19.35 -16.00 22.71
N ASN A 789 19.06 -14.77 22.31
CA ASN A 789 17.69 -14.27 22.19
C ASN A 789 17.01 -14.64 20.86
N ARG A 790 17.78 -14.86 19.79
CA ARG A 790 17.27 -15.36 18.49
C ARG A 790 16.99 -16.87 18.55
N ARG A 791 15.86 -17.23 19.13
CA ARG A 791 15.51 -18.63 19.41
C ARG A 791 14.03 -18.92 19.26
N VAL A 792 13.71 -20.20 19.30
CA VAL A 792 12.38 -20.75 19.52
C VAL A 792 12.44 -21.64 20.75
N ASP A 793 11.62 -21.35 21.75
CA ASP A 793 11.46 -22.14 22.96
C ASP A 793 10.39 -23.22 22.76
N VAL A 794 10.58 -24.36 23.42
CA VAL A 794 9.70 -25.53 23.33
C VAL A 794 9.14 -25.83 24.71
N ASN A 795 7.84 -25.60 24.88
CA ASN A 795 7.11 -25.84 26.11
C ASN A 795 6.21 -27.07 25.95
N LEU A 796 6.18 -27.96 26.93
CA LEU A 796 5.31 -29.15 26.90
C LEU A 796 3.94 -28.80 27.48
N ILE A 797 2.86 -29.20 26.81
CA ILE A 797 1.48 -28.99 27.25
C ILE A 797 0.84 -30.37 27.50
N GLY A 798 0.50 -30.63 28.77
CA GLY A 798 -0.07 -31.89 29.25
C GLY A 798 0.88 -32.69 30.15
N SER A 799 0.35 -33.62 30.95
CA SER A 799 1.14 -34.47 31.87
C SER A 799 1.77 -35.66 31.13
N PRO A 800 3.09 -35.72 30.93
CA PRO A 800 3.71 -36.89 30.34
C PRO A 800 3.79 -38.01 31.38
N ASN A 801 3.27 -39.20 31.07
CA ASN A 801 3.50 -40.43 31.85
C ASN A 801 4.96 -40.94 31.75
N GLN A 802 5.92 -40.09 31.35
CA GLN A 802 7.33 -40.41 31.12
C GLN A 802 8.27 -39.28 31.57
N ASN A 803 9.54 -39.63 31.84
CA ASN A 803 10.61 -38.71 32.27
C ASN A 803 11.10 -37.84 31.08
N ILE A 804 10.34 -36.82 30.68
CA ILE A 804 10.77 -35.82 29.69
C ILE A 804 11.36 -34.62 30.43
N VAL A 805 12.55 -34.16 30.01
CA VAL A 805 13.23 -32.99 30.58
C VAL A 805 13.31 -31.90 29.50
N VAL A 806 12.83 -30.70 29.81
CA VAL A 806 13.09 -29.51 28.99
C VAL A 806 14.36 -28.85 29.49
N GLU A 807 15.36 -28.72 28.63
CA GLU A 807 16.64 -28.09 28.97
C GLU A 807 16.55 -26.58 28.69
N ASN A 808 16.56 -25.79 29.75
CA ASN A 808 16.61 -24.33 29.64
C ASN A 808 17.97 -23.89 29.05
N VAL A 809 17.95 -22.83 28.24
CA VAL A 809 19.17 -22.23 27.68
C VAL A 809 20.09 -21.75 28.81
N ALA A 810 21.28 -22.32 28.90
CA ALA A 810 22.29 -21.91 29.87
C ALA A 810 22.90 -20.55 29.46
N VAL A 811 22.52 -19.48 30.16
CA VAL A 811 23.05 -18.13 29.91
C VAL A 811 24.32 -17.91 30.75
N PRO A 812 25.49 -17.64 30.14
CA PRO A 812 26.72 -17.29 30.85
C PRO A 812 26.54 -16.09 31.79
N ASP A 813 27.21 -16.07 32.94
CA ASP A 813 27.04 -15.01 33.96
C ASP A 813 27.32 -13.61 33.42
N ASN A 814 28.26 -13.47 32.48
CA ASN A 814 28.59 -12.21 31.82
C ASN A 814 27.54 -11.74 30.79
N LEU A 815 26.52 -12.55 30.51
CA LEU A 815 25.42 -12.25 29.59
C LEU A 815 24.07 -12.11 30.31
N LYS A 816 24.03 -12.26 31.65
CA LYS A 816 22.82 -12.09 32.47
C LYS A 816 22.55 -10.61 32.75
N PHE A 817 21.27 -10.26 32.94
CA PHE A 817 20.87 -8.93 33.39
C PHE A 817 21.38 -8.65 34.81
N SER A 818 22.04 -7.50 35.01
CA SER A 818 22.50 -7.01 36.32
C SER A 818 21.30 -6.62 37.21
N GLN A 819 21.22 -7.17 38.43
CA GLN A 819 20.05 -7.06 39.32
C GLN A 819 19.80 -5.67 39.95
N ASP A 820 20.59 -4.62 39.66
CA ASP A 820 20.53 -3.32 40.37
C ASP A 820 20.19 -2.08 39.50
N THR A 821 19.78 -2.24 38.24
CA THR A 821 19.54 -1.07 37.36
C THR A 821 18.24 -0.34 37.71
N LYS A 822 18.32 0.97 38.00
CA LYS A 822 17.18 1.87 38.24
C LYS A 822 16.86 2.70 36.99
N PHE A 823 15.59 3.09 36.83
CA PHE A 823 15.07 3.93 35.75
C PHE A 823 14.53 5.26 36.29
N TYR A 824 14.64 6.31 35.49
CA TYR A 824 14.28 7.69 35.84
C TYR A 824 13.66 8.38 34.63
N ILE A 825 12.91 9.47 34.82
CA ILE A 825 12.44 10.34 33.73
C ILE A 825 13.28 11.60 33.68
N LEU A 826 14.01 11.81 32.59
CA LEU A 826 14.62 13.10 32.29
C LEU A 826 13.56 13.99 31.65
N LEU A 827 13.19 15.09 32.33
CA LEU A 827 12.18 16.05 31.86
C LEU A 827 12.73 17.04 30.83
N GLY A 828 14.06 17.20 30.78
CA GLY A 828 14.77 18.09 29.85
C GLY A 828 16.05 18.66 30.45
N GLU A 829 16.91 19.20 29.58
CA GLU A 829 18.11 19.96 29.94
C GLU A 829 17.96 21.41 29.55
N VAL A 830 18.27 22.33 30.47
CA VAL A 830 18.19 23.77 30.24
C VAL A 830 19.47 24.47 30.63
N LYS A 831 19.84 25.51 29.87
CA LYS A 831 21.07 26.28 30.10
C LYS A 831 21.00 27.11 31.39
N GLU A 832 19.82 27.59 31.73
CA GLU A 832 19.57 28.39 32.93
C GLU A 832 18.67 27.63 33.90
N LYS A 833 19.02 27.67 35.18
CA LYS A 833 18.29 26.93 36.22
C LYS A 833 16.90 27.55 36.41
N TYR A 834 15.86 26.73 36.31
CA TYR A 834 14.52 27.10 36.74
C TYR A 834 14.51 27.51 38.23
N ASN A 835 13.63 28.44 38.59
CA ASN A 835 13.42 28.82 39.98
C ASN A 835 12.95 27.60 40.81
N ASN A 836 13.30 27.57 42.10
CA ASN A 836 13.08 26.41 42.97
C ASN A 836 11.61 25.96 43.05
N ASP A 837 10.66 26.86 42.77
CA ASP A 837 9.22 26.58 42.83
C ASP A 837 8.61 26.19 41.47
N TYR A 838 9.40 26.12 40.39
CA TYR A 838 8.87 25.91 39.03
C TYR A 838 8.01 24.64 38.90
N PHE A 839 8.40 23.56 39.58
CA PHE A 839 7.72 22.26 39.52
C PHE A 839 6.56 22.14 40.52
N SER A 840 6.40 23.08 41.45
CA SER A 840 5.35 23.04 42.47
C SER A 840 3.93 23.15 41.90
N LYS A 841 3.80 23.69 40.67
CA LYS A 841 2.52 23.89 39.96
C LYS A 841 1.88 22.60 39.42
N TYR A 842 2.64 21.50 39.30
CA TYR A 842 2.14 20.25 38.72
C TYR A 842 1.45 19.41 39.79
N ASN A 843 0.34 18.73 39.49
CA ASN A 843 -0.39 17.92 40.47
C ASN A 843 0.15 16.47 40.66
N ILE A 844 1.27 16.14 40.03
CA ILE A 844 1.90 14.82 40.08
C ILE A 844 3.10 14.87 41.05
N ASN A 845 3.11 14.03 42.08
CA ASN A 845 4.08 14.11 43.18
C ASN A 845 5.53 13.93 42.72
N GLU A 846 5.76 13.08 41.74
CA GLU A 846 7.07 12.80 41.17
C GLU A 846 7.60 13.97 40.32
N LEU A 847 6.70 14.73 39.68
CA LEU A 847 7.04 15.97 38.98
C LEU A 847 7.28 17.11 39.96
N LYS A 848 6.44 17.25 41.00
CA LYS A 848 6.63 18.26 42.07
C LYS A 848 8.01 18.18 42.71
N ASN A 849 8.53 16.95 42.85
CA ASN A 849 9.79 16.65 43.50
C ASN A 849 10.93 16.36 42.51
N ALA A 850 10.83 16.86 41.27
CA ALA A 850 11.89 16.68 40.28
C ALA A 850 13.23 17.18 40.83
N LYS A 851 14.25 16.32 40.76
CA LYS A 851 15.61 16.60 41.22
C LYS A 851 16.39 17.30 40.12
N THR A 852 17.14 18.33 40.47
CA THR A 852 18.04 19.03 39.54
C THR A 852 19.46 18.49 39.65
N TYR A 853 20.08 18.24 38.50
CA TYR A 853 21.48 17.83 38.38
C TYR A 853 22.21 18.79 37.45
N THR A 854 23.46 19.12 37.77
CA THR A 854 24.31 19.94 36.90
C THR A 854 24.92 19.05 35.81
N THR A 855 24.84 19.49 34.55
CA THR A 855 25.40 18.80 33.37
C THR A 855 26.36 19.71 32.62
N SER A 856 27.05 19.19 31.59
CA SER A 856 27.90 19.98 30.71
C SER A 856 27.14 21.02 29.88
N ASN A 857 25.83 20.85 29.72
CA ASN A 857 24.94 21.72 28.94
C ASN A 857 24.05 22.63 29.80
N GLY A 858 24.18 22.59 31.13
CA GLY A 858 23.43 23.40 32.08
C GLY A 858 22.87 22.57 33.25
N PHE A 859 21.55 22.42 33.30
CA PHE A 859 20.83 21.73 34.36
C PHE A 859 19.83 20.72 33.79
N ALA A 860 19.94 19.47 34.23
CA ALA A 860 18.99 18.40 33.94
C ALA A 860 17.99 18.24 35.08
N TYR A 861 16.73 18.02 34.73
CA TYR A 861 15.65 17.80 35.70
C TYR A 861 15.14 16.37 35.59
N ILE A 862 15.23 15.62 36.70
CA ILE A 862 14.92 14.19 36.76
C ILE A 862 13.74 13.94 37.70
N ALA A 863 12.72 13.23 37.22
CA ALA A 863 11.54 12.84 37.99
C ALA A 863 11.44 11.32 38.16
N GLY A 864 11.03 10.91 39.36
CA GLY A 864 10.81 9.50 39.72
C GLY A 864 12.08 8.65 39.80
N GLU A 865 11.98 7.51 40.46
CA GLU A 865 13.01 6.46 40.51
C GLU A 865 12.30 5.10 40.55
N PHE A 866 12.57 4.25 39.57
CA PHE A 866 11.81 3.02 39.35
C PHE A 866 12.74 1.83 39.23
N SER A 867 12.38 0.72 39.87
CA SER A 867 13.08 -0.58 39.69
C SER A 867 12.67 -1.31 38.42
N LYS A 868 11.60 -0.88 37.74
CA LYS A 868 11.06 -1.51 36.54
C LYS A 868 10.70 -0.45 35.50
N LYS A 869 11.08 -0.67 34.24
CA LYS A 869 10.83 0.24 33.11
C LYS A 869 9.33 0.52 32.86
N PRO A 870 8.39 -0.44 33.02
CA PRO A 870 6.95 -0.16 32.87
C PRO A 870 6.39 0.85 33.87
N ASP A 871 6.93 0.91 35.08
CA ASP A 871 6.48 1.89 36.09
C ASP A 871 6.99 3.29 35.75
N ALA A 872 8.20 3.40 35.18
CA ALA A 872 8.73 4.64 34.63
C ALA A 872 7.90 5.13 33.43
N LEU A 873 7.45 4.23 32.55
CA LEU A 873 6.65 4.57 31.37
C LEU A 873 5.34 5.29 31.73
N LYS A 874 4.68 4.90 32.84
CA LYS A 874 3.49 5.61 33.34
C LYS A 874 3.79 7.06 33.70
N LEU A 875 4.93 7.34 34.32
CA LEU A 875 5.32 8.71 34.65
C LEU A 875 5.79 9.49 33.41
N LEU A 876 6.41 8.82 32.44
CA LEU A 876 6.82 9.46 31.17
C LEU A 876 5.63 10.08 30.46
N ASN A 877 4.55 9.31 30.25
CA ASN A 877 3.36 9.78 29.57
C ASN A 877 2.73 10.98 30.30
N ASN A 878 2.63 10.89 31.63
CA ASN A 878 2.16 12.01 32.47
C ASN A 878 3.06 13.25 32.41
N SER A 879 4.36 13.08 32.14
CA SER A 879 5.33 14.19 32.02
C SER A 879 5.17 14.90 30.68
N ILE A 880 4.95 14.15 29.60
CA ILE A 880 4.70 14.69 28.26
C ILE A 880 3.36 15.46 28.25
N ASP A 881 2.31 14.90 28.85
CA ASP A 881 1.00 15.56 29.02
C ASP A 881 1.09 16.86 29.83
N ALA A 882 2.08 16.96 30.73
CA ALA A 882 2.36 18.15 31.52
C ALA A 882 3.20 19.23 30.78
N GLY A 883 3.50 19.00 29.49
CA GLY A 883 4.22 19.94 28.61
C GLY A 883 5.75 19.75 28.58
N PHE A 884 6.28 18.63 29.08
CA PHE A 884 7.68 18.26 28.93
C PHE A 884 7.87 17.38 27.68
N GLU A 885 7.76 18.00 26.50
CA GLU A 885 7.73 17.29 25.20
C GLU A 885 9.03 16.51 24.90
N GLU A 886 10.15 16.89 25.51
CA GLU A 886 11.45 16.21 25.38
C GLU A 886 11.70 15.17 26.48
N ALA A 887 10.69 14.84 27.28
CA ALA A 887 10.86 13.90 28.38
C ALA A 887 11.21 12.50 27.85
N LYS A 888 12.13 11.80 28.54
CA LYS A 888 12.52 10.43 28.17
C LYS A 888 12.91 9.60 29.38
N ILE A 889 12.73 8.27 29.28
CA ILE A 889 13.25 7.34 30.28
C ILE A 889 14.77 7.24 30.10
N ILE A 890 15.50 7.39 31.20
CA ILE A 890 16.93 7.12 31.28
C ILE A 890 17.20 6.12 32.41
N ASN A 891 18.28 5.36 32.32
CA ASN A 891 18.71 4.44 33.37
C ASN A 891 19.79 5.06 34.28
N SER A 892 20.13 4.36 35.37
CA SER A 892 21.13 4.82 36.34
C SER A 892 22.52 5.05 35.74
N PHE A 893 22.89 4.37 34.66
CA PHE A 893 24.16 4.61 33.96
C PHE A 893 24.12 5.90 33.15
N GLU A 894 23.07 6.10 32.35
CA GLU A 894 22.86 7.30 31.54
C GLU A 894 22.77 8.56 32.41
N LEU A 895 22.08 8.50 33.55
CA LEU A 895 22.03 9.58 34.53
C LEU A 895 23.42 9.91 35.08
N ASN A 896 24.22 8.89 35.43
CA ASN A 896 25.57 9.11 35.95
C ASN A 896 26.51 9.71 34.89
N THR A 897 26.38 9.30 33.63
CA THR A 897 27.12 9.88 32.50
C THR A 897 26.77 11.35 32.30
N LEU A 898 25.47 11.68 32.35
CA LEU A 898 24.96 13.06 32.26
C LEU A 898 25.56 13.99 33.32
N ILE A 899 25.78 13.47 34.53
CA ILE A 899 26.33 14.20 35.69
C ILE A 899 27.87 14.25 35.66
N ALA A 900 28.53 13.19 35.17
CA ALA A 900 29.99 13.08 35.15
C ALA A 900 30.64 14.12 34.21
N ASP A 901 29.98 14.43 33.09
CA ASP A 901 30.43 15.43 32.13
C ASP A 901 30.55 16.86 32.70
N ALA A 902 29.88 17.16 33.82
CA ALA A 902 29.99 18.45 34.51
C ALA A 902 31.24 18.55 35.42
N LYS A 903 31.83 17.42 35.84
CA LYS A 903 32.94 17.40 36.82
C LYS A 903 34.32 17.53 36.20
N THR A 904 34.44 17.39 34.88
CA THR A 904 35.72 17.46 34.16
C THR A 904 36.08 18.86 33.65
N LYS A 905 35.25 19.89 33.91
CA LYS A 905 35.55 21.29 33.53
C LYS A 905 35.15 22.33 34.61
N ALA A 906 36.08 22.65 35.51
CA ALA A 906 36.33 23.98 36.12
C ALA A 906 37.35 23.87 37.28
N PRO A 907 38.11 24.92 37.70
CA PRO A 907 38.55 26.14 36.98
C PRO A 907 40.05 26.50 37.19
N GLU A 908 40.65 27.29 36.30
CA GLU A 908 41.72 28.24 36.67
C GLU A 908 41.40 29.64 36.10
N GLN A 909 41.49 30.65 36.97
CA GLN A 909 41.08 32.04 36.77
C GLN A 909 42.24 32.95 36.33
N ASN A 910 41.83 34.08 35.72
CA ASN A 910 42.52 35.36 35.45
C ASN A 910 43.24 35.52 34.10
N THR A 911 42.60 36.20 33.15
CA THR A 911 42.62 37.68 33.06
C THR A 911 41.59 38.20 32.04
N LEU A 912 40.94 39.31 32.39
CA LEU A 912 39.88 39.99 31.65
C LEU A 912 40.34 40.55 30.30
N ALA A 913 39.58 40.31 29.23
CA ALA A 913 38.81 41.33 28.50
C ALA A 913 38.35 40.83 27.12
N ASN A 914 37.07 41.08 26.82
CA ASN A 914 36.41 41.07 25.51
C ASN A 914 36.46 39.79 24.68
N PHE A 915 35.40 38.98 24.72
CA PHE A 915 34.83 38.41 23.50
C PHE A 915 33.31 38.28 23.65
N GLU A 916 32.60 39.11 22.89
CA GLU A 916 31.16 39.02 22.65
C GLU A 916 30.82 37.68 21.97
N SER A 917 29.66 37.14 22.33
CA SER A 917 29.01 36.00 21.73
C SER A 917 28.73 36.17 20.24
N LYS A 918 28.95 35.13 19.43
CA LYS A 918 28.17 34.87 18.21
C LYS A 918 27.86 33.39 18.05
N SER A 919 26.63 33.03 18.40
CA SER A 919 25.87 31.97 17.76
C SER A 919 25.18 32.55 16.53
N VAL A 920 25.35 31.94 15.34
CA VAL A 920 24.42 32.16 14.22
C VAL A 920 24.21 30.83 13.51
N ASN A 921 22.95 30.37 13.50
CA ASN A 921 22.46 29.33 12.58
C ASN A 921 22.37 29.94 11.17
N SER A 922 23.43 29.86 10.37
CA SER A 922 23.42 30.31 8.97
C SER A 922 23.46 29.13 7.98
N TYR A 923 23.03 29.38 6.76
CA TYR A 923 22.94 28.47 5.62
C TYR A 923 23.72 29.01 4.43
N THR A 924 24.24 28.16 3.56
CA THR A 924 24.92 28.52 2.30
C THR A 924 24.46 27.55 1.20
N VAL A 925 24.66 27.89 -0.08
CA VAL A 925 24.27 27.02 -1.21
C VAL A 925 25.51 26.39 -1.80
N GLN A 926 25.65 25.06 -1.70
CA GLN A 926 26.73 24.34 -2.35
C GLN A 926 26.36 24.06 -3.80
N ILE A 927 27.24 24.44 -4.74
CA ILE A 927 27.05 24.23 -6.18
C ILE A 927 27.97 23.14 -6.76
N SER A 928 29.04 22.76 -6.04
CA SER A 928 29.92 21.67 -6.46
C SER A 928 30.76 21.13 -5.29
N ALA A 929 31.12 19.85 -5.33
CA ALA A 929 32.06 19.22 -4.42
C ALA A 929 32.99 18.27 -5.19
N ILE A 930 34.29 18.55 -5.17
CA ILE A 930 35.28 17.80 -5.96
C ILE A 930 36.54 17.52 -5.15
N ARG A 931 37.19 16.38 -5.40
CA ARG A 931 38.37 15.93 -4.64
C ARG A 931 39.65 16.69 -4.99
N SER A 932 39.70 17.29 -6.17
CA SER A 932 40.80 18.11 -6.66
C SER A 932 40.31 19.51 -6.92
N LYS A 933 41.07 20.52 -6.47
CA LYS A 933 40.75 21.94 -6.69
C LYS A 933 40.42 22.22 -8.17
N ALA A 934 39.27 22.83 -8.44
CA ALA A 934 38.85 23.22 -9.79
C ALA A 934 39.50 24.54 -10.24
N ASP A 935 39.56 24.74 -11.55
CA ASP A 935 39.78 26.05 -12.14
C ASP A 935 38.55 26.94 -11.89
N HIS A 936 38.75 28.12 -11.29
CA HIS A 936 37.68 29.10 -11.03
C HIS A 936 36.96 29.56 -12.30
N ASN A 937 37.59 29.45 -13.48
CA ASN A 937 36.93 29.75 -14.76
C ASN A 937 35.72 28.83 -15.05
N LYS A 938 35.61 27.67 -14.40
CA LYS A 938 34.43 26.80 -14.50
C LYS A 938 33.17 27.38 -13.84
N PHE A 939 33.33 28.38 -12.98
CA PHE A 939 32.24 29.01 -12.23
C PHE A 939 32.01 30.48 -12.66
N ALA A 940 32.38 30.81 -13.89
CA ALA A 940 32.26 32.17 -14.43
C ALA A 940 30.81 32.68 -14.36
N GLY A 941 30.63 33.87 -13.77
CA GLY A 941 29.31 34.50 -13.57
C GLY A 941 28.78 34.46 -12.14
N ILE A 942 29.43 33.74 -11.20
CA ILE A 942 29.06 33.72 -9.78
C ILE A 942 30.02 34.61 -8.98
N THR A 943 29.54 35.78 -8.54
CA THR A 943 30.35 36.78 -7.80
C THR A 943 30.57 36.46 -6.32
N GLU A 944 29.76 35.57 -5.73
CA GLU A 944 29.78 35.24 -4.29
C GLU A 944 30.32 33.83 -4.00
N LEU A 945 31.06 33.25 -4.94
CA LEU A 945 31.62 31.90 -4.83
C LEU A 945 32.71 31.83 -3.75
N GLN A 946 32.56 30.89 -2.83
CA GLN A 946 33.53 30.55 -1.80
C GLN A 946 33.98 29.09 -1.95
N GLU A 947 35.29 28.86 -1.87
CA GLU A 947 35.88 27.52 -1.86
C GLU A 947 36.15 27.11 -0.40
N VAL A 948 35.65 25.93 0.00
CA VAL A 948 35.82 25.37 1.34
C VAL A 948 36.39 23.97 1.24
N TYR A 949 37.62 23.77 1.69
CA TYR A 949 38.21 22.44 1.80
C TYR A 949 37.76 21.77 3.09
N CYS A 950 37.10 20.62 2.98
CA CYS A 950 36.47 19.94 4.10
C CYS A 950 37.30 18.74 4.56
N ASN A 951 37.11 18.34 5.82
CA ASN A 951 37.86 17.24 6.46
C ASN A 951 37.63 15.87 5.80
N ASP A 952 36.61 15.74 4.94
CA ASP A 952 36.31 14.55 4.14
C ASP A 952 37.06 14.50 2.80
N GLY A 953 37.97 15.46 2.55
CA GLY A 953 38.85 15.47 1.39
C GLY A 953 38.25 16.06 0.12
N TYR A 954 37.14 16.80 0.22
CA TYR A 954 36.52 17.52 -0.90
C TYR A 954 36.68 19.04 -0.77
N TYR A 955 36.95 19.70 -1.90
CA TYR A 955 36.75 21.13 -2.10
C TYR A 955 35.29 21.35 -2.45
N ARG A 956 34.56 22.04 -1.58
CA ARG A 956 33.18 22.46 -1.78
C ARG A 956 33.15 23.90 -2.26
N TYR A 957 32.42 24.14 -3.32
CA TYR A 957 32.17 25.47 -3.86
C TYR A 957 30.78 25.89 -3.44
N VAL A 958 30.69 26.93 -2.62
CA VAL A 958 29.46 27.40 -1.98
C VAL A 958 29.20 28.87 -2.29
N VAL A 959 27.95 29.31 -2.24
CA VAL A 959 27.54 30.65 -2.70
C VAL A 959 26.65 31.30 -1.65
N GLY A 960 27.10 32.46 -1.15
CA GLY A 960 26.41 33.30 -0.17
C GLY A 960 26.32 32.69 1.23
N GLU A 961 25.90 33.50 2.20
CA GLU A 961 25.59 33.06 3.56
C GLU A 961 24.29 33.73 4.00
N TYR A 962 23.32 32.91 4.42
CA TYR A 962 21.94 33.30 4.66
C TYR A 962 21.55 32.96 6.09
N SER A 963 20.93 33.90 6.80
CA SER A 963 20.45 33.69 8.17
C SER A 963 19.26 32.73 8.28
N ASP A 964 18.62 32.40 7.15
CA ASP A 964 17.47 31.51 7.08
C ASP A 964 17.50 30.64 5.81
N TYR A 965 16.84 29.48 5.90
CA TYR A 965 16.82 28.48 4.83
C TYR A 965 16.04 28.93 3.59
N ILE A 966 15.02 29.79 3.73
CA ILE A 966 14.16 30.20 2.62
C ILE A 966 14.94 31.11 1.67
N THR A 967 15.69 32.07 2.21
CA THR A 967 16.56 32.94 1.43
C THR A 967 17.66 32.14 0.71
N ALA A 968 18.26 31.16 1.39
CA ALA A 968 19.22 30.25 0.76
C ALA A 968 18.60 29.40 -0.36
N ARG A 969 17.37 28.93 -0.19
CA ARG A 969 16.63 28.17 -1.23
C ARG A 969 16.31 29.03 -2.44
N SER A 970 15.97 30.31 -2.23
CA SER A 970 15.75 31.26 -3.34
C SER A 970 17.02 31.44 -4.16
N LYS A 971 18.19 31.62 -3.51
CA LYS A 971 19.47 31.67 -4.22
C LYS A 971 19.79 30.37 -4.95
N ARG A 972 19.49 29.21 -4.34
CA ARG A 972 19.67 27.91 -5.01
C ARG A 972 18.90 27.84 -6.32
N ASN A 973 17.66 28.31 -6.35
CA ASN A 973 16.85 28.30 -7.57
C ASN A 973 17.43 29.24 -8.65
N GLU A 974 17.96 30.40 -8.26
CA GLU A 974 18.68 31.30 -9.17
C GLU A 974 19.92 30.61 -9.77
N LEU A 975 20.72 29.95 -8.93
CA LEU A 975 21.93 29.22 -9.37
C LEU A 975 21.59 28.04 -10.29
N ALA A 976 20.47 27.35 -10.05
CA ALA A 976 19.99 26.29 -10.94
C ALA A 976 19.65 26.83 -12.34
N GLN A 977 19.01 28.00 -12.43
CA GLN A 977 18.72 28.68 -13.71
C GLN A 977 20.00 29.19 -14.40
N MET A 978 21.07 29.44 -13.65
CA MET A 978 22.39 29.82 -14.15
C MET A 978 23.26 28.61 -14.58
N GLY A 979 22.70 27.39 -14.60
CA GLY A 979 23.39 26.19 -15.09
C GLY A 979 24.00 25.31 -14.01
N TYR A 980 23.61 25.46 -12.74
CA TYR A 980 24.03 24.60 -11.61
C TYR A 980 22.83 23.84 -11.03
N PRO A 981 22.22 22.90 -11.79
CA PRO A 981 20.99 22.22 -11.38
C PRO A 981 21.15 21.40 -10.09
N ASP A 982 22.38 20.93 -9.80
CA ASP A 982 22.72 20.14 -8.62
C ASP A 982 23.00 20.98 -7.36
N ALA A 983 22.74 22.29 -7.40
CA ALA A 983 22.94 23.17 -6.25
C ALA A 983 21.97 22.83 -5.11
N PHE A 984 22.45 22.82 -3.86
CA PHE A 984 21.60 22.55 -2.68
C PHE A 984 22.01 23.37 -1.45
N VAL A 985 21.04 23.59 -0.55
CA VAL A 985 21.23 24.38 0.67
C VAL A 985 21.85 23.52 1.77
N ILE A 986 22.92 24.01 2.41
CA ILE A 986 23.62 23.36 3.52
C ILE A 986 23.77 24.32 4.71
N LYS A 987 23.70 23.83 5.95
CA LYS A 987 24.02 24.64 7.14
C LYS A 987 25.51 24.95 7.16
N THR A 988 25.87 26.22 7.33
CA THR A 988 27.28 26.67 7.32
C THR A 988 28.12 25.98 8.40
N ALA A 989 27.52 25.65 9.54
CA ALA A 989 28.17 24.91 10.62
C ALA A 989 28.64 23.48 10.22
N LEU A 990 28.11 22.91 9.14
CA LEU A 990 28.49 21.58 8.65
C LEU A 990 29.75 21.59 7.77
N LEU A 991 30.37 22.77 7.55
CA LEU A 991 31.48 22.94 6.60
C LEU A 991 32.90 23.04 7.23
N SER A 992 33.10 22.80 8.54
CA SER A 992 34.43 22.98 9.17
C SER A 992 35.49 21.96 8.69
N SER A 993 36.74 22.31 8.32
CA SER A 993 37.65 23.25 9.00
C SER A 993 38.65 24.04 8.11
N LYS A 994 38.99 25.27 8.60
CA LYS A 994 39.99 26.27 8.14
C LYS A 994 39.73 26.99 6.80
N VAL A 995 39.13 28.18 6.91
CA VAL A 995 39.16 29.23 5.87
C VAL A 995 40.55 29.90 5.87
N GLU A 996 41.33 29.73 4.81
CA GLU A 996 42.46 30.62 4.50
C GLU A 996 41.94 31.83 3.73
N ASN A 997 41.86 32.99 4.40
CA ASN A 997 41.62 34.27 3.73
C ASN A 997 42.94 34.90 3.28
N LYS A 998 43.04 35.24 1.98
CA LYS A 998 43.97 36.26 1.46
C LYS A 998 43.22 37.37 0.72
N THR A 999 42.99 38.46 1.46
CA THR A 999 43.14 39.90 1.11
C THR A 999 42.56 40.45 -0.21
N ASN A 1000 41.52 41.32 -0.11
CA ASN A 1000 41.50 42.81 -0.18
C ASN A 1000 41.41 43.36 -1.63
N ALA A 1001 40.63 44.40 -1.99
CA ALA A 1001 40.13 45.63 -1.34
C ALA A 1001 38.82 46.08 -2.06
N SER A 1002 37.96 47.02 -1.66
CA SER A 1002 37.95 48.17 -0.74
C SER A 1002 36.46 48.63 -0.62
N ILE A 1003 35.91 48.85 0.58
CA ILE A 1003 35.55 50.17 1.18
C ILE A 1003 34.70 51.02 0.20
N GLU A 1004 33.42 51.35 0.47
CA GLU A 1004 33.03 52.34 1.49
C GLU A 1004 31.53 52.33 1.83
N SER A 1005 31.27 52.80 3.06
CA SER A 1005 30.04 52.83 3.86
C SER A 1005 28.84 53.64 3.31
N LYS A 1006 27.61 53.30 3.76
CA LYS A 1006 26.80 54.19 4.61
C LYS A 1006 25.61 53.52 5.32
N LYS A 1007 25.30 54.13 6.45
CA LYS A 1007 24.49 53.77 7.61
C LYS A 1007 22.97 53.97 7.44
N ASP A 1008 22.26 53.25 8.31
CA ASP A 1008 20.98 53.58 8.98
C ASP A 1008 19.70 53.71 8.15
N SER A 1009 18.75 52.80 8.35
CA SER A 1009 17.60 53.03 9.24
C SER A 1009 16.61 51.87 9.17
N ALA A 1010 16.12 51.43 10.34
CA ALA A 1010 14.91 50.61 10.43
C ALA A 1010 13.69 51.45 10.02
N PRO A 1011 12.63 50.81 9.51
CA PRO A 1011 11.32 50.99 10.15
C PRO A 1011 10.58 49.65 10.24
N ASN A 1012 10.14 49.25 11.43
CA ASN A 1012 8.90 49.71 12.09
C ASN A 1012 7.66 49.03 11.51
N THR A 1013 7.00 48.28 12.40
CA THR A 1013 5.68 47.67 12.27
C THR A 1013 4.62 48.74 11.99
N ASN A 1014 3.87 48.60 10.88
CA ASN A 1014 2.45 48.94 10.77
C ASN A 1014 1.91 48.53 9.40
N SER A 1015 0.70 47.97 9.40
CA SER A 1015 -0.07 47.57 8.22
C SER A 1015 -0.45 48.75 7.31
N SER A 1016 -0.32 48.57 5.99
CA SER A 1016 -1.13 49.29 4.99
C SER A 1016 -1.40 48.39 3.79
N SER A 1017 -2.68 48.19 3.49
CA SER A 1017 -3.20 47.79 2.17
C SER A 1017 -2.65 48.71 1.08
N GLY A 1018 -2.10 48.19 -0.02
CA GLY A 1018 -1.74 49.04 -1.16
C GLY A 1018 -0.88 48.47 -2.28
N ASP A 1019 -0.43 47.21 -2.22
CA ASP A 1019 0.31 46.61 -3.33
C ASP A 1019 -0.62 45.94 -4.33
N ILE A 1020 -0.70 46.51 -5.53
CA ILE A 1020 -1.38 45.92 -6.69
C ILE A 1020 -0.31 45.29 -7.58
N PHE A 1021 -0.53 44.08 -8.06
CA PHE A 1021 0.34 43.31 -8.94
C PHE A 1021 -0.27 43.22 -10.34
N THR A 1022 0.54 43.04 -11.37
CA THR A 1022 0.10 42.85 -12.75
C THR A 1022 1.06 41.90 -13.45
N ILE A 1023 0.68 41.36 -14.59
CA ILE A 1023 1.52 40.41 -15.34
C ILE A 1023 2.13 41.14 -16.52
N GLN A 1024 3.44 41.34 -16.52
CA GLN A 1024 4.16 41.93 -17.65
C GLN A 1024 4.36 40.87 -18.73
N ILE A 1025 3.84 41.12 -19.93
CA ILE A 1025 3.93 40.21 -21.07
C ILE A 1025 4.99 40.63 -22.09
N LYS A 1026 5.35 41.92 -22.13
CA LYS A 1026 6.36 42.46 -23.06
C LYS A 1026 6.92 43.81 -22.60
N ALA A 1027 8.16 44.11 -22.98
CA ALA A 1027 8.77 45.43 -22.81
C ALA A 1027 9.56 45.82 -24.07
N MET A 1028 9.40 47.04 -24.58
CA MET A 1028 10.06 47.51 -25.81
C MET A 1028 10.39 49.00 -25.75
N ASN A 1029 11.43 49.44 -26.47
CA ASN A 1029 11.79 50.86 -26.57
C ASN A 1029 10.99 51.63 -27.63
N THR A 1030 10.32 50.92 -28.54
CA THR A 1030 9.43 51.49 -29.56
C THR A 1030 8.02 50.93 -29.32
N PRO A 1031 7.02 51.74 -28.96
CA PRO A 1031 5.68 51.25 -28.65
C PRO A 1031 4.99 50.62 -29.87
N ILE A 1032 4.26 49.54 -29.65
CA ILE A 1032 3.28 48.95 -30.59
C ILE A 1032 1.87 49.09 -29.99
N GLY A 1033 0.83 49.13 -30.83
CA GLY A 1033 -0.55 49.21 -30.31
C GLY A 1033 -0.94 47.99 -29.47
N VAL A 1034 -1.78 48.18 -28.45
CA VAL A 1034 -2.31 47.08 -27.62
C VAL A 1034 -3.11 46.04 -28.43
N ASP A 1035 -3.60 46.42 -29.61
CA ASP A 1035 -4.29 45.53 -30.57
C ASP A 1035 -3.39 44.39 -31.08
N ASN A 1036 -2.07 44.51 -30.93
CA ASN A 1036 -1.12 43.43 -31.23
C ASN A 1036 -1.17 42.27 -30.21
N PHE A 1037 -1.95 42.42 -29.14
CA PHE A 1037 -2.19 41.42 -28.12
C PHE A 1037 -3.67 40.99 -28.09
N SER A 1038 -4.33 40.96 -29.25
CA SER A 1038 -5.79 40.74 -29.39
C SER A 1038 -6.31 39.41 -28.85
N ASN A 1039 -5.42 38.45 -28.54
CA ASN A 1039 -5.75 37.20 -27.85
C ASN A 1039 -5.77 37.32 -26.32
N LEU A 1040 -5.45 38.49 -25.75
CA LEU A 1040 -5.50 38.78 -24.33
C LEU A 1040 -6.47 39.93 -24.06
N GLU A 1041 -7.39 39.75 -23.11
CA GLU A 1041 -8.25 40.83 -22.65
C GLU A 1041 -7.52 41.74 -21.64
N ASN A 1042 -7.84 43.04 -21.63
CA ASN A 1042 -7.35 44.01 -20.65
C ASN A 1042 -5.84 44.27 -20.65
N VAL A 1043 -5.19 44.25 -21.83
CA VAL A 1043 -3.79 44.66 -21.97
C VAL A 1043 -3.65 46.18 -21.80
N VAL A 1044 -2.80 46.59 -20.85
CA VAL A 1044 -2.52 47.99 -20.54
C VAL A 1044 -1.09 48.33 -20.96
N GLU A 1045 -0.94 49.41 -21.72
CA GLU A 1045 0.35 50.02 -22.01
C GLU A 1045 0.81 50.90 -20.82
N ARG A 1046 2.01 50.64 -20.29
CA ARG A 1046 2.63 51.42 -19.21
C ARG A 1046 3.98 51.97 -19.66
N LYS A 1047 4.09 53.29 -19.71
CA LYS A 1047 5.33 54.00 -20.05
C LYS A 1047 6.24 54.08 -18.83
N CYS A 1048 7.49 53.68 -18.99
CA CYS A 1048 8.50 53.74 -17.94
C CYS A 1048 9.38 55.00 -18.07
N SER A 1049 9.97 55.42 -16.95
CA SER A 1049 10.82 56.62 -16.86
C SER A 1049 12.07 56.60 -17.75
N ASN A 1050 12.51 55.42 -18.19
CA ASN A 1050 13.63 55.24 -19.12
C ASN A 1050 13.21 55.28 -20.61
N GLY A 1051 11.96 55.63 -20.91
CA GLY A 1051 11.43 55.72 -22.28
C GLY A 1051 10.99 54.38 -22.88
N SER A 1052 11.16 53.27 -22.16
CA SER A 1052 10.60 51.97 -22.57
C SER A 1052 9.11 51.88 -22.27
N VAL A 1053 8.40 51.09 -23.07
CA VAL A 1053 6.98 50.81 -22.93
C VAL A 1053 6.79 49.35 -22.59
N LYS A 1054 6.03 49.11 -21.52
CA LYS A 1054 5.74 47.78 -21.01
C LYS A 1054 4.25 47.48 -21.16
N TYR A 1055 3.95 46.26 -21.58
CA TYR A 1055 2.58 45.77 -21.75
C TYR A 1055 2.27 44.83 -20.62
N THR A 1056 1.17 45.09 -19.91
CA THR A 1056 0.78 44.36 -18.71
C THR A 1056 -0.68 43.94 -18.76
N VAL A 1057 -1.02 42.80 -18.15
CA VAL A 1057 -2.36 42.21 -18.17
C VAL A 1057 -2.88 42.06 -16.74
N GLY A 1058 -4.09 42.55 -16.49
CA GLY A 1058 -4.80 42.45 -15.21
C GLY A 1058 -4.18 43.25 -14.07
N GLU A 1059 -4.96 43.53 -13.03
CA GLU A 1059 -4.47 44.11 -11.77
C GLU A 1059 -4.97 43.26 -10.62
N TYR A 1060 -4.05 42.78 -9.78
CA TYR A 1060 -4.30 41.74 -8.79
C TYR A 1060 -3.90 42.25 -7.41
N PRO A 1061 -4.70 42.02 -6.36
CA PRO A 1061 -4.40 42.52 -5.02
C PRO A 1061 -3.22 41.80 -4.33
N ASN A 1062 -2.75 40.69 -4.91
CA ASN A 1062 -1.57 39.95 -4.45
C ASN A 1062 -0.99 39.08 -5.57
N ILE A 1063 0.24 38.58 -5.38
CA ILE A 1063 0.95 37.73 -6.35
C ILE A 1063 0.22 36.41 -6.62
N GLN A 1064 -0.45 35.82 -5.63
CA GLN A 1064 -1.06 34.49 -5.75
C GLN A 1064 -2.22 34.50 -6.75
N VAL A 1065 -3.04 35.55 -6.76
CA VAL A 1065 -4.12 35.72 -7.77
C VAL A 1065 -3.52 35.97 -9.16
N ALA A 1066 -2.42 36.72 -9.24
CA ALA A 1066 -1.74 36.96 -10.51
C ALA A 1066 -1.10 35.70 -11.12
N THR A 1067 -0.72 34.71 -10.30
CA THR A 1067 -0.14 33.44 -10.79
C THR A 1067 -1.13 32.61 -11.59
N PHE A 1068 -2.41 32.59 -11.19
CA PHE A 1068 -3.44 31.81 -11.90
C PHE A 1068 -3.67 32.28 -13.33
N ASP A 1069 -3.70 33.60 -13.55
CA ASP A 1069 -3.83 34.16 -14.89
C ASP A 1069 -2.49 34.22 -15.64
N LEU A 1070 -1.35 34.18 -14.94
CA LEU A 1070 -0.03 34.06 -15.56
C LEU A 1070 0.10 32.76 -16.36
N ASP A 1071 -0.36 31.65 -15.80
CA ASP A 1071 -0.27 30.35 -16.48
C ASP A 1071 -1.16 30.29 -17.72
N LYS A 1072 -2.34 30.92 -17.68
CA LYS A 1072 -3.20 31.09 -18.87
C LYS A 1072 -2.54 31.97 -19.93
N ILE A 1073 -1.92 33.08 -19.53
CA ILE A 1073 -1.21 33.99 -20.43
C ILE A 1073 0.00 33.30 -21.08
N LYS A 1074 0.70 32.44 -20.33
CA LYS A 1074 1.78 31.61 -20.87
C LYS A 1074 1.28 30.53 -21.82
N GLN A 1075 0.15 29.89 -21.52
CA GLN A 1075 -0.51 28.94 -22.42
C GLN A 1075 -1.05 29.64 -23.68
N ALA A 1076 -1.39 30.93 -23.59
CA ALA A 1076 -1.75 31.78 -24.73
C ALA A 1076 -0.53 32.27 -25.55
N GLY A 1077 0.67 31.76 -25.27
CA GLY A 1077 1.88 31.96 -26.07
C GLY A 1077 2.87 33.00 -25.53
N TYR A 1078 2.60 33.62 -24.37
CA TYR A 1078 3.49 34.62 -23.76
C TYR A 1078 4.37 33.98 -22.67
N HIS A 1079 5.23 33.03 -23.07
CA HIS A 1079 6.02 32.21 -22.14
C HIS A 1079 6.96 33.02 -21.22
N ASP A 1080 7.42 34.18 -21.69
CA ASP A 1080 8.28 35.11 -20.92
C ASP A 1080 7.50 36.05 -19.99
N ALA A 1081 6.18 35.88 -19.87
CA ALA A 1081 5.38 36.69 -18.96
C ALA A 1081 5.76 36.44 -17.49
N PHE A 1082 5.70 37.48 -16.66
CA PHE A 1082 5.98 37.38 -15.22
C PHE A 1082 5.22 38.43 -14.41
N ILE A 1083 5.00 38.14 -13.12
CA ILE A 1083 4.27 39.01 -12.21
C ILE A 1083 5.18 40.12 -11.71
N VAL A 1084 4.66 41.33 -11.68
CA VAL A 1084 5.35 42.53 -11.22
C VAL A 1084 4.41 43.39 -10.39
N ASN A 1085 4.94 44.03 -9.36
CA ASN A 1085 4.16 44.99 -8.58
C ASN A 1085 3.92 46.25 -9.44
N VAL A 1086 2.68 46.72 -9.56
CA VAL A 1086 2.28 47.90 -10.35
C VAL A 1086 3.02 49.16 -9.88
N ASN A 1087 3.37 49.25 -8.60
CA ASN A 1087 4.16 50.34 -8.05
C ASN A 1087 5.58 50.43 -8.65
N THR A 1088 6.06 49.38 -9.33
CA THR A 1088 7.34 49.39 -10.06
C THR A 1088 7.31 50.21 -11.36
N PHE A 1089 6.12 50.62 -11.83
CA PHE A 1089 5.98 51.41 -13.08
C PHE A 1089 5.86 52.92 -12.85
N ASN A 1090 5.58 53.37 -11.63
CA ASN A 1090 5.29 54.78 -11.35
C ASN A 1090 6.55 55.59 -10.99
N GLN A 1091 7.16 56.17 -12.03
CA GLN A 1091 7.57 57.57 -11.98
C GLN A 1091 7.02 58.32 -13.22
N VAL A 1092 5.86 58.96 -13.00
CA VAL A 1092 5.36 60.23 -13.59
C VAL A 1092 4.37 60.19 -14.79
N ASN A 1093 3.11 60.53 -14.44
CA ASN A 1093 2.07 61.40 -15.07
C ASN A 1093 0.99 60.88 -16.07
N ASN A 1094 -0.25 60.86 -15.53
CA ASN A 1094 -1.57 61.34 -16.04
C ASN A 1094 -1.81 61.55 -17.55
N THR A 1095 -2.89 60.95 -18.11
CA THR A 1095 -4.19 61.62 -18.43
C THR A 1095 -5.15 60.74 -19.29
N THR A 1096 -6.37 60.53 -18.76
CA THR A 1096 -7.74 60.55 -19.36
C THR A 1096 -8.19 59.71 -20.59
N SER A 1097 -9.38 59.12 -20.37
CA SER A 1097 -10.61 59.04 -21.21
C SER A 1097 -10.81 57.94 -22.27
N ALA A 1098 -11.88 57.15 -22.05
CA ALA A 1098 -12.68 56.39 -23.05
C ALA A 1098 -13.51 57.36 -23.94
N PRO A 1099 -14.07 57.00 -25.14
CA PRO A 1099 -15.12 55.96 -25.27
C PRO A 1099 -15.31 55.23 -26.66
N SER A 1100 -16.09 54.14 -26.61
CA SER A 1100 -17.15 53.65 -27.54
C SER A 1100 -16.94 53.30 -29.04
N SER A 1101 -17.56 52.15 -29.40
CA SER A 1101 -18.47 51.87 -30.55
C SER A 1101 -18.02 50.92 -31.69
N GLU A 1102 -18.71 49.78 -31.75
CA GLU A 1102 -19.35 49.08 -32.88
C GLU A 1102 -18.65 48.75 -34.23
N ASN A 1103 -18.75 47.45 -34.55
CA ASN A 1103 -19.19 46.81 -35.81
C ASN A 1103 -18.19 46.39 -36.92
N LYS A 1104 -18.17 45.05 -37.10
CA LYS A 1104 -18.35 44.25 -38.34
C LYS A 1104 -17.16 43.46 -38.92
N ASN A 1105 -17.41 42.14 -38.93
CA ASN A 1105 -17.07 41.11 -39.92
C ASN A 1105 -15.60 40.69 -40.07
N ALA A 1106 -15.26 39.54 -39.46
CA ALA A 1106 -14.34 38.58 -40.07
C ALA A 1106 -14.82 37.15 -39.76
N ILE A 1107 -14.78 36.30 -40.79
CA ILE A 1107 -15.33 34.95 -40.86
C ILE A 1107 -14.54 34.03 -39.93
N ASN A 1108 -15.24 33.36 -39.00
CA ASN A 1108 -14.69 32.35 -38.12
C ASN A 1108 -14.73 30.99 -38.85
N SER A 1109 -13.60 30.32 -39.09
CA SER A 1109 -13.60 28.95 -39.62
C SER A 1109 -12.79 28.00 -38.73
N ASN A 1110 -13.47 27.44 -37.72
CA ASN A 1110 -13.02 26.27 -36.96
C ASN A 1110 -12.97 25.01 -37.84
N LYS A 1111 -12.03 24.93 -38.79
CA LYS A 1111 -11.84 23.76 -39.66
C LYS A 1111 -10.54 23.03 -39.34
N TYR A 1112 -10.52 21.73 -39.61
CA TYR A 1112 -9.41 20.80 -39.43
C TYR A 1112 -8.89 20.29 -40.78
N THR A 1113 -7.62 19.90 -40.84
CA THR A 1113 -6.98 19.27 -42.00
C THR A 1113 -6.00 18.20 -41.53
N VAL A 1114 -5.59 17.29 -42.41
CA VAL A 1114 -4.60 16.26 -42.09
C VAL A 1114 -3.26 16.63 -42.72
N GLN A 1115 -2.27 17.03 -41.91
CA GLN A 1115 -0.93 17.32 -42.41
C GLN A 1115 -0.20 16.01 -42.68
N ILE A 1116 0.24 15.80 -43.91
CA ILE A 1116 0.90 14.56 -44.36
C ILE A 1116 2.42 14.69 -44.49
N LYS A 1117 2.96 15.92 -44.61
CA LYS A 1117 4.40 16.15 -44.71
C LYS A 1117 4.82 17.58 -44.35
N ALA A 1118 6.03 17.73 -43.83
CA ALA A 1118 6.75 19.00 -43.71
C ALA A 1118 8.19 18.84 -44.24
N SER A 1119 8.70 19.80 -45.01
CA SER A 1119 10.05 19.77 -45.60
C SER A 1119 10.66 21.17 -45.70
N LYS A 1120 11.97 21.29 -45.47
CA LYS A 1120 12.70 22.56 -45.71
C LYS A 1120 12.80 22.90 -47.20
N GLU A 1121 12.79 21.89 -48.06
CA GLU A 1121 12.79 22.05 -49.51
C GLU A 1121 11.40 21.81 -50.07
N ARG A 1122 11.01 22.61 -51.06
CA ARG A 1122 9.70 22.51 -51.70
C ARG A 1122 9.59 21.23 -52.51
N ILE A 1123 8.64 20.38 -52.14
CA ILE A 1123 8.27 19.15 -52.86
C ILE A 1123 7.19 19.50 -53.89
N LYS A 1124 7.30 19.00 -55.12
CA LYS A 1124 6.27 19.26 -56.13
C LYS A 1124 5.04 18.42 -55.82
N ILE A 1125 3.84 19.02 -55.78
CA ILE A 1125 2.57 18.35 -55.44
C ILE A 1125 2.32 17.04 -56.23
N LYS A 1126 2.82 16.96 -57.47
CA LYS A 1126 2.75 15.75 -58.31
C LYS A 1126 3.46 14.51 -57.74
N GLU A 1127 4.28 14.67 -56.70
CA GLU A 1127 5.01 13.60 -56.01
C GLU A 1127 4.18 12.93 -54.90
N PHE A 1128 2.97 13.43 -54.60
CA PHE A 1128 2.02 12.82 -53.67
C PHE A 1128 1.02 11.92 -54.42
N ASP A 1129 1.47 10.80 -54.95
CA ASP A 1129 0.76 9.95 -55.94
C ASP A 1129 -0.76 9.86 -55.77
N LYS A 1130 -1.22 9.38 -54.59
CA LYS A 1130 -2.63 9.06 -54.29
C LYS A 1130 -3.49 10.29 -54.01
N TYR A 1131 -2.93 11.33 -53.39
CA TYR A 1131 -3.67 12.54 -52.96
C TYR A 1131 -3.29 13.81 -53.73
N LYS A 1132 -2.54 13.72 -54.83
CA LYS A 1132 -2.00 14.87 -55.58
C LYS A 1132 -3.02 15.96 -55.99
N ASN A 1133 -4.30 15.61 -56.08
CA ASN A 1133 -5.37 16.55 -56.42
C ASN A 1133 -6.05 17.18 -55.18
N GLU A 1134 -5.70 16.72 -53.98
CA GLU A 1134 -6.29 17.10 -52.70
C GLU A 1134 -5.24 17.70 -51.73
N VAL A 1135 -3.95 17.59 -52.07
CA VAL A 1135 -2.86 18.17 -51.29
C VAL A 1135 -2.83 19.69 -51.45
N ILE A 1136 -2.90 20.38 -50.31
CA ILE A 1136 -2.73 21.81 -50.16
C ILE A 1136 -1.30 22.06 -49.63
N GLU A 1137 -0.54 22.91 -50.32
CA GLU A 1137 0.81 23.33 -49.90
C GLU A 1137 0.74 24.72 -49.24
N PHE A 1138 1.44 24.89 -48.12
CA PHE A 1138 1.66 26.18 -47.48
C PHE A 1138 3.02 26.23 -46.78
N ILE A 1139 3.48 27.41 -46.40
CA ILE A 1139 4.79 27.62 -45.76
C ILE A 1139 4.55 28.03 -44.31
N GLY A 1140 5.10 27.26 -43.36
CA GLY A 1140 5.06 27.58 -41.93
C GLY A 1140 5.96 28.76 -41.58
N GLN A 1141 5.69 29.44 -40.45
CA GLN A 1141 6.52 30.56 -39.96
C GLN A 1141 7.95 30.13 -39.58
N ASP A 1142 8.18 28.82 -39.43
CA ASP A 1142 9.47 28.16 -39.26
C ASP A 1142 10.24 27.95 -40.59
N GLY A 1143 9.67 28.34 -41.72
CA GLY A 1143 10.25 28.24 -43.06
C GLY A 1143 10.12 26.87 -43.73
N TYR A 1144 9.33 25.93 -43.17
CA TYR A 1144 9.08 24.63 -43.78
C TYR A 1144 7.87 24.67 -44.72
N TYR A 1145 7.99 24.02 -45.88
CA TYR A 1145 6.86 23.68 -46.75
C TYR A 1145 6.07 22.53 -46.13
N ARG A 1146 4.79 22.74 -45.90
CA ARG A 1146 3.87 21.78 -45.29
C ARG A 1146 2.78 21.42 -46.30
N TYR A 1147 2.40 20.14 -46.28
CA TYR A 1147 1.46 19.53 -47.21
C TYR A 1147 0.35 18.88 -46.41
N ALA A 1148 -0.90 19.25 -46.68
CA ALA A 1148 -2.06 18.74 -45.96
C ALA A 1148 -3.18 18.30 -46.92
N VAL A 1149 -4.05 17.38 -46.48
CA VAL A 1149 -5.13 16.79 -47.27
C VAL A 1149 -6.47 17.00 -46.55
N GLY A 1150 -7.46 17.48 -47.30
CA GLY A 1150 -8.84 17.66 -46.85
C GLY A 1150 -9.06 18.87 -45.94
N GLU A 1151 -10.29 19.41 -45.94
CA GLU A 1151 -10.75 20.40 -44.96
C GLU A 1151 -12.06 19.89 -44.33
N TYR A 1152 -12.07 19.78 -43.01
CA TYR A 1152 -13.16 19.16 -42.26
C TYR A 1152 -13.72 20.17 -41.25
N SER A 1153 -15.04 20.25 -41.11
CA SER A 1153 -15.64 21.20 -40.16
C SER A 1153 -15.69 20.63 -38.74
N LEU A 1154 -15.55 19.31 -38.60
CA LEU A 1154 -15.52 18.58 -37.34
C LEU A 1154 -14.23 17.75 -37.23
N TYR A 1155 -13.71 17.61 -36.00
CA TYR A 1155 -12.52 16.79 -35.75
C TYR A 1155 -12.76 15.30 -36.03
N SER A 1156 -13.98 14.81 -35.77
CA SER A 1156 -14.37 13.42 -36.05
C SER A 1156 -14.26 13.07 -37.54
N GLU A 1157 -14.68 13.97 -38.43
CA GLU A 1157 -14.56 13.82 -39.89
C GLU A 1157 -13.09 13.82 -40.33
N ALA A 1158 -12.27 14.70 -39.73
CA ALA A 1158 -10.82 14.72 -39.97
C ALA A 1158 -10.14 13.43 -39.49
N LYS A 1159 -10.64 12.82 -38.40
CA LYS A 1159 -10.12 11.57 -37.84
C LYS A 1159 -10.40 10.38 -38.75
N GLU A 1160 -11.59 10.30 -39.33
CA GLU A 1160 -11.92 9.24 -40.29
C GLU A 1160 -11.06 9.34 -41.56
N ALA A 1161 -10.85 10.56 -42.06
CA ALA A 1161 -9.95 10.79 -43.19
C ALA A 1161 -8.48 10.48 -42.84
N TRP A 1162 -8.02 10.90 -41.66
CA TRP A 1162 -6.67 10.64 -41.16
C TRP A 1162 -6.35 9.14 -41.08
N MET A 1163 -7.29 8.32 -40.59
CA MET A 1163 -7.11 6.86 -40.53
C MET A 1163 -6.87 6.23 -41.91
N ASN A 1164 -7.51 6.74 -42.95
CA ASN A 1164 -7.29 6.28 -44.33
C ASN A 1164 -5.98 6.79 -44.93
N ILE A 1165 -5.54 7.99 -44.53
CA ILE A 1165 -4.31 8.63 -44.98
C ILE A 1165 -3.07 8.00 -44.32
N LEU A 1166 -3.17 7.58 -43.06
CA LEU A 1166 -2.10 6.90 -42.31
C LEU A 1166 -1.56 5.66 -43.02
N ILE A 1167 -2.39 4.96 -43.80
CA ILE A 1167 -1.99 3.78 -44.58
C ILE A 1167 -0.87 4.11 -45.57
N ASP A 1168 -0.86 5.33 -46.11
CA ASP A 1168 0.12 5.77 -47.11
C ASP A 1168 1.13 6.80 -46.55
N TYR A 1169 0.83 7.42 -45.40
CA TYR A 1169 1.64 8.45 -44.74
C TYR A 1169 1.62 8.26 -43.22
N GLU A 1170 2.53 7.40 -42.72
CA GLU A 1170 2.60 6.99 -41.30
C GLU A 1170 2.79 8.17 -40.32
N ASP A 1171 3.39 9.27 -40.77
CA ASP A 1171 3.64 10.47 -39.96
C ASP A 1171 2.51 11.53 -40.07
N ALA A 1172 1.37 11.19 -40.68
CA ALA A 1172 0.27 12.12 -40.83
C ALA A 1172 -0.37 12.46 -39.47
N PHE A 1173 -0.87 13.69 -39.29
CA PHE A 1173 -1.62 14.09 -38.09
C PHE A 1173 -2.67 15.16 -38.37
N ILE A 1174 -3.68 15.25 -37.49
CA ILE A 1174 -4.79 16.22 -37.61
C ILE A 1174 -4.41 17.55 -36.96
N THR A 1175 -4.80 18.65 -37.59
CA THR A 1175 -4.41 20.00 -37.19
C THR A 1175 -5.49 21.01 -37.61
N LYS A 1176 -5.57 22.18 -36.97
CA LYS A 1176 -6.54 23.24 -37.30
C LYS A 1176 -6.01 24.17 -38.40
N ILE A 1177 -6.87 24.57 -39.33
CA ILE A 1177 -6.49 25.42 -40.48
C ILE A 1177 -5.99 26.81 -40.04
N ASP A 1178 -6.47 27.35 -38.91
CA ASP A 1178 -6.01 28.65 -38.38
C ASP A 1178 -4.54 28.64 -37.92
N SER A 1179 -3.94 27.47 -37.72
CA SER A 1179 -2.49 27.35 -37.48
C SER A 1179 -1.64 27.65 -38.72
N TYR A 1180 -2.27 27.86 -39.89
CA TYR A 1180 -1.61 27.97 -41.19
C TYR A 1180 -1.92 29.25 -42.00
N GLN A 1181 -2.85 30.10 -41.57
CA GLN A 1181 -3.34 31.27 -42.36
C GLN A 1181 -2.93 32.66 -41.83
N ASN A 1182 -2.18 32.80 -40.74
CA ASN A 1182 -1.68 34.12 -40.32
C ASN A 1182 -0.43 34.52 -41.14
N LYS A 1183 -0.70 35.25 -42.22
CA LYS A 1183 0.25 35.78 -43.21
C LYS A 1183 0.92 37.08 -42.78
#